data_AF-A0A1A9IAC1-F1
#
_entry.id   AF-A0A1A9IAC1-F1
#
_cell.length_a   1.000
_cell.length_b   1.000
_cell.length_c   1.000
_cell.angle_alpha   90.00
_cell.angle_beta   90.00
_cell.angle_gamma   90.00
#
_symmetry.space_group_name_H-M   'P 1'
#
loop_
_entity.id
_entity.type
_entity.pdbx_description
1 polymer ?
#
loop_
_entity_poly.entity_id
_entity_poly.type
_entity_poly.pdbx_seq_one_letter_code
_entity_poly.pdbx_strand_id
1 'polypeptide(L)'
;MRIARLLPVIVLAFCSCKNDSTDYTKWENYAGTKDGMRYSSLDQVDTANVANLQEVWRFSTHDKDTLGRSQIQCNPIVVNGILYGVSPASKLFALDAATGKPRWIFDPAGKDPDNGGQKQGSFNICRGVTYWTDGSDSRIFYNVGKKIMAIEAGTGKLIRSFGHNGWIDLSEHLGRDAGPSPYVVGTTPGIIYKELLIVGSRVSETADAAPGDIRAYDVRSGSLRWTFHTIPHPGEKGYETWPDKEAWKKLGGANCWAGMSLDEQRRIVYVPTGSIAGDFYGGIRQGTNLFANSIIALDALTGSYLWHYQTVHHDLWDRDLPANPNLVTVEVNGKKIAALAQITKQGTIFLLDRTNGKPVFEIKEMPVSTKGLPGEEPWPTQPVPTLPEPFARQYFTAADIFSTDEAGKADLAEKFGKIRYHEQFDPPSKEGSWIFPGFDGGGEWGGAAVDPESSVLYVFSSELPWSLTMTDIPVQSAPAGERLYNRYCAACHRPDLRGDGASFPSLVNIAERLTPAVIKGLIRQGRNRMPSFASLPPGEIEALVAYITHKQDKEPASDPHDRAPGDSGSILDQVPYMMTGYNQFLDKNGYPGIRPPWGTLNAVNLSTGKRLWTVPVGEYPELTRKGIPVTGTEGYGGPVVTKGGLVFIAASRDKKIRAFDKRSGKQLWQADLPAAGFATPATYMVQGVQYIVIACGGGKIGTVSGDEYVAFALKK
;
A
#
# COMPACT_ATOMS: atom_id res chain seq x y z
N MET A 1 56.96 61.40 -10.44
CA MET A 1 55.65 60.77 -10.77
C MET A 1 55.67 59.34 -10.28
N ARG A 2 54.94 59.02 -9.20
CA ARG A 2 54.80 57.68 -8.64
C ARG A 2 53.56 57.02 -9.25
N ILE A 3 53.71 55.85 -9.87
CA ILE A 3 52.60 55.05 -10.40
C ILE A 3 52.03 54.22 -9.23
N ALA A 4 50.79 54.51 -8.85
CA ALA A 4 50.03 53.77 -7.86
C ALA A 4 49.44 52.49 -8.49
N ARG A 5 49.71 51.33 -7.88
CA ARG A 5 49.03 50.06 -8.19
C ARG A 5 47.75 49.97 -7.36
N LEU A 6 46.60 49.98 -8.02
CA LEU A 6 45.30 49.62 -7.44
C LEU A 6 45.18 48.09 -7.36
N LEU A 7 45.00 47.56 -6.15
CA LEU A 7 44.52 46.18 -5.93
C LEU A 7 42.99 46.17 -6.01
N PRO A 8 42.35 45.20 -6.69
CA PRO A 8 40.92 45.01 -6.60
C PRO A 8 40.59 44.25 -5.31
N VAL A 9 39.77 44.85 -4.45
CA VAL A 9 39.14 44.16 -3.32
C VAL A 9 38.01 43.30 -3.87
N ILE A 10 38.22 41.99 -3.89
CA ILE A 10 37.16 41.01 -4.18
C ILE A 10 36.30 40.91 -2.92
N VAL A 11 35.11 41.52 -2.97
CA VAL A 11 34.06 41.31 -1.96
C VAL A 11 33.39 39.96 -2.25
N LEU A 12 33.80 38.93 -1.52
CA LEU A 12 33.10 37.64 -1.47
C LEU A 12 31.77 37.84 -0.73
N ALA A 13 30.70 38.01 -1.49
CA ALA A 13 29.34 37.89 -0.98
C ALA A 13 29.10 36.42 -0.56
N PHE A 14 29.17 36.15 0.74
CA PHE A 14 28.65 34.91 1.31
C PHE A 14 27.12 34.93 1.16
N CYS A 15 26.63 34.43 0.02
CA CYS A 15 25.28 33.89 -0.03
C CYS A 15 25.25 32.70 0.92
N SER A 16 24.75 32.92 2.13
CA SER A 16 24.36 31.85 3.03
C SER A 16 23.25 31.07 2.33
N CYS A 17 23.60 29.97 1.65
CA CYS A 17 22.65 28.97 1.25
C CYS A 17 21.95 28.51 2.53
N LYS A 18 20.71 28.95 2.76
CA LYS A 18 19.83 28.28 3.70
C LYS A 18 19.78 26.82 3.24
N ASN A 19 20.47 25.95 3.96
CA ASN A 19 20.16 24.54 3.90
C ASN A 19 18.72 24.43 4.40
N ASP A 20 17.76 24.27 3.50
CA ASP A 20 16.41 23.84 3.84
C ASP A 20 16.54 22.40 4.36
N SER A 21 16.94 22.29 5.62
CA SER A 21 16.91 21.04 6.38
C SER A 21 15.45 20.71 6.66
N THR A 22 15.06 19.46 6.42
CA THR A 22 13.73 18.95 6.77
C THR A 22 13.37 19.31 8.22
N ASP A 23 12.25 19.99 8.42
CA ASP A 23 11.75 20.31 9.77
C ASP A 23 10.94 19.14 10.33
N TYR A 24 11.60 18.28 11.11
CA TYR A 24 10.96 17.12 11.75
C TYR A 24 10.07 17.49 12.96
N THR A 25 9.88 18.77 13.29
CA THR A 25 8.90 19.17 14.32
C THR A 25 7.47 19.21 13.77
N LYS A 26 7.34 19.20 12.44
CA LYS A 26 6.09 19.33 11.69
C LYS A 26 5.60 17.98 11.17
N TRP A 27 4.30 17.92 10.87
CA TRP A 27 3.65 16.76 10.24
C TRP A 27 2.79 17.21 9.05
N GLU A 28 3.38 17.98 8.15
CA GLU A 28 2.67 18.67 7.06
C GLU A 28 2.52 17.79 5.80
N ASN A 29 3.13 16.61 5.77
CA ASN A 29 3.08 15.68 4.64
C ASN A 29 2.62 14.28 5.10
N TYR A 30 2.11 13.48 4.17
CA TYR A 30 1.95 12.05 4.39
C TYR A 30 3.29 11.44 4.83
N ALA A 31 3.26 10.56 5.84
CA ALA A 31 4.45 10.02 6.51
C ALA A 31 5.32 11.09 7.23
N GLY A 32 4.71 12.22 7.59
CA GLY A 32 5.31 13.35 8.32
C GLY A 32 6.05 14.32 7.40
N THR A 33 6.99 13.80 6.64
CA THR A 33 7.93 14.55 5.80
C THR A 33 8.11 13.90 4.43
N LYS A 34 8.56 14.67 3.44
CA LYS A 34 8.72 14.21 2.04
C LYS A 34 9.79 13.12 1.85
N ASP A 35 10.75 13.04 2.77
CA ASP A 35 11.74 11.96 2.84
C ASP A 35 11.18 10.66 3.45
N GLY A 36 9.92 10.65 3.89
CA GLY A 36 9.20 9.45 4.30
C GLY A 36 9.64 8.89 5.65
N MET A 37 10.40 9.64 6.47
CA MET A 37 11.08 9.11 7.66
C MET A 37 10.13 8.68 8.79
N ARG A 38 8.88 9.18 8.83
CA ARG A 38 7.93 8.96 9.96
C ARG A 38 8.59 9.23 11.31
N TYR A 39 9.44 10.25 11.33
CA TYR A 39 10.21 10.69 12.48
C TYR A 39 9.72 12.04 12.94
N SER A 40 9.74 12.26 14.25
CA SER A 40 9.57 13.58 14.82
C SER A 40 10.69 13.95 15.77
N SER A 41 11.20 15.17 15.60
CA SER A 41 12.18 15.74 16.52
C SER A 41 11.55 16.26 17.83
N LEU A 42 10.22 16.16 17.98
CA LEU A 42 9.52 16.48 19.22
C LEU A 42 9.88 15.46 20.33
N ASP A 43 10.16 15.98 21.51
CA ASP A 43 10.64 15.22 22.68
C ASP A 43 9.93 15.59 23.99
N GLN A 44 8.81 16.34 23.93
CA GLN A 44 8.01 16.63 25.13
C GLN A 44 7.45 15.34 25.74
N VAL A 45 7.09 14.37 24.90
CA VAL A 45 6.75 13.00 25.32
C VAL A 45 7.97 12.11 25.14
N ASP A 46 8.45 11.54 26.23
CA ASP A 46 9.69 10.75 26.28
C ASP A 46 9.55 9.48 27.15
N THR A 47 10.63 8.70 27.22
CA THR A 47 10.67 7.47 28.02
C THR A 47 10.40 7.65 29.52
N ALA A 48 10.56 8.85 30.08
CA ALA A 48 10.35 9.13 31.49
C ALA A 48 8.89 9.50 31.81
N ASN A 49 8.17 10.08 30.85
CA ASN A 49 6.83 10.61 31.08
C ASN A 49 5.71 9.96 30.24
N VAL A 50 6.03 9.10 29.26
CA VAL A 50 5.03 8.46 28.38
C VAL A 50 3.92 7.72 29.13
N ALA A 51 4.21 7.21 30.32
CA ALA A 51 3.22 6.55 31.18
C ALA A 51 2.04 7.48 31.57
N ASN A 52 2.22 8.80 31.47
CA ASN A 52 1.22 9.82 31.81
C ASN A 52 0.41 10.30 30.60
N LEU A 53 0.60 9.72 29.40
CA LEU A 53 -0.24 10.02 28.25
C LEU A 53 -1.69 9.60 28.52
N GLN A 54 -2.62 10.49 28.15
CA GLN A 54 -4.06 10.26 28.25
C GLN A 54 -4.74 10.70 26.95
N GLU A 55 -5.90 10.11 26.66
CA GLU A 55 -6.78 10.60 25.60
C GLU A 55 -7.22 12.04 25.92
N VAL A 56 -6.99 12.97 25.00
CA VAL A 56 -7.33 14.40 25.19
C VAL A 56 -8.45 14.87 24.29
N TRP A 57 -8.67 14.22 23.15
CA TRP A 57 -9.86 14.39 22.33
C TRP A 57 -10.11 13.17 21.44
N ARG A 58 -11.36 13.05 21.01
CA ARG A 58 -11.83 12.06 20.04
C ARG A 58 -12.80 12.69 19.06
N PHE A 59 -12.73 12.28 17.80
CA PHE A 59 -13.62 12.74 16.74
C PHE A 59 -14.20 11.54 15.97
N SER A 60 -15.53 11.43 15.93
CA SER A 60 -16.25 10.45 15.11
C SER A 60 -16.64 11.10 13.78
N THR A 61 -16.36 10.44 12.66
CA THR A 61 -16.80 10.91 11.33
C THR A 61 -18.26 10.58 11.04
N HIS A 62 -18.90 9.71 11.85
CA HIS A 62 -20.26 9.21 11.64
C HIS A 62 -20.45 8.47 10.30
N ASP A 63 -19.37 7.84 9.81
CA ASP A 63 -19.32 7.14 8.53
C ASP A 63 -18.96 5.66 8.69
N LYS A 64 -19.16 5.12 9.90
CA LYS A 64 -18.96 3.69 10.16
C LYS A 64 -19.83 2.83 9.24
N ASP A 65 -19.20 1.88 8.57
CA ASP A 65 -19.89 0.94 7.70
C ASP A 65 -20.79 -0.04 8.48
N THR A 66 -22.01 -0.23 8.00
CA THR A 66 -23.00 -1.11 8.63
C THR A 66 -22.76 -2.59 8.36
N LEU A 67 -21.94 -2.94 7.36
CA LEU A 67 -21.55 -4.32 7.06
C LEU A 67 -20.23 -4.72 7.75
N GLY A 68 -19.71 -3.90 8.66
CA GLY A 68 -18.50 -4.19 9.40
C GLY A 68 -17.22 -4.06 8.55
N ARG A 69 -17.23 -3.23 7.49
CA ARG A 69 -16.11 -3.06 6.54
C ARG A 69 -15.50 -1.66 6.51
N SER A 70 -15.65 -0.85 7.57
CA SER A 70 -14.94 0.42 7.68
C SER A 70 -13.44 0.19 7.53
N GLN A 71 -12.76 1.04 6.76
CA GLN A 71 -11.31 1.06 6.73
C GLN A 71 -10.84 2.50 6.67
N ILE A 72 -10.03 2.90 7.67
CA ILE A 72 -9.31 4.17 7.65
C ILE A 72 -7.83 3.82 7.72
N GLN A 73 -7.15 4.05 6.60
CA GLN A 73 -5.69 3.91 6.49
C GLN A 73 -5.01 5.29 6.51
N CYS A 74 -5.77 6.33 6.88
CA CYS A 74 -5.33 7.71 6.80
C CYS A 74 -4.25 8.01 7.85
N ASN A 75 -3.05 8.38 7.39
CA ASN A 75 -2.11 9.16 8.16
C ASN A 75 -2.47 10.64 7.99
N PRO A 76 -3.08 11.30 9.00
CA PRO A 76 -3.50 12.68 8.87
C PRO A 76 -2.29 13.60 8.79
N ILE A 77 -2.47 14.76 8.15
CA ILE A 77 -1.49 15.84 8.18
C ILE A 77 -1.97 16.97 9.09
N VAL A 78 -1.03 17.69 9.69
CA VAL A 78 -1.31 18.86 10.53
C VAL A 78 -0.54 20.06 10.01
N VAL A 79 -1.28 21.08 9.59
CA VAL A 79 -0.73 22.33 9.05
C VAL A 79 -1.34 23.50 9.80
N ASN A 80 -0.53 24.38 10.37
CA ASN A 80 -0.98 25.59 11.07
C ASN A 80 -2.06 25.32 12.15
N GLY A 81 -1.92 24.23 12.90
CA GLY A 81 -2.88 23.83 13.95
C GLY A 81 -4.20 23.25 13.44
N ILE A 82 -4.30 22.97 12.14
CA ILE A 82 -5.44 22.30 11.52
C ILE A 82 -5.03 20.89 11.13
N LEU A 83 -5.79 19.89 11.59
CA LEU A 83 -5.63 18.49 11.20
C LEU A 83 -6.54 18.21 10.00
N TYR A 84 -6.00 17.61 8.95
CA TYR A 84 -6.75 17.13 7.79
C TYR A 84 -6.75 15.61 7.75
N GLY A 85 -7.93 15.01 7.61
CA GLY A 85 -8.13 13.56 7.60
C GLY A 85 -9.28 13.14 6.70
N VAL A 86 -9.44 11.82 6.52
CA VAL A 86 -10.41 11.22 5.59
C VAL A 86 -11.22 10.14 6.30
N SER A 87 -12.54 10.18 6.15
CA SER A 87 -13.45 9.19 6.74
C SER A 87 -13.47 7.86 5.97
N PRO A 88 -14.06 6.77 6.54
CA PRO A 88 -14.30 5.52 5.81
C PRO A 88 -15.15 5.70 4.54
N ALA A 89 -16.00 6.74 4.48
CA ALA A 89 -16.82 7.08 3.33
C ALA A 89 -16.13 8.10 2.39
N SER A 90 -14.81 8.27 2.51
CA SER A 90 -14.01 9.21 1.72
C SER A 90 -14.36 10.69 1.92
N LYS A 91 -15.07 11.07 3.00
CA LYS A 91 -15.27 12.49 3.32
C LYS A 91 -13.97 13.09 3.82
N LEU A 92 -13.57 14.22 3.24
CA LEU A 92 -12.43 15.00 3.72
C LEU A 92 -12.91 15.91 4.86
N PHE A 93 -12.14 16.03 5.92
CA PHE A 93 -12.48 16.94 7.01
C PHE A 93 -11.25 17.69 7.51
N ALA A 94 -11.51 18.87 8.09
CA ALA A 94 -10.54 19.65 8.82
C ALA A 94 -10.98 19.80 10.28
N LEU A 95 -10.08 19.52 11.22
CA LEU A 95 -10.30 19.68 12.66
C LEU A 95 -9.35 20.75 13.21
N ASP A 96 -9.79 21.43 14.25
CA ASP A 96 -8.87 22.09 15.16
C ASP A 96 -8.00 21.03 15.87
N ALA A 97 -6.69 21.02 15.63
CA ALA A 97 -5.82 19.92 16.02
C ALA A 97 -5.59 19.82 17.54
N ALA A 98 -5.87 20.88 18.32
CA ALA A 98 -5.77 20.84 19.77
C ALA A 98 -7.03 20.27 20.43
N THR A 99 -8.20 20.40 19.78
CA THR A 99 -9.50 20.11 20.40
C THR A 99 -10.30 19.02 19.70
N GLY A 100 -9.93 18.62 18.48
CA GLY A 100 -10.69 17.67 17.66
C GLY A 100 -12.00 18.24 17.11
N LYS A 101 -12.29 19.52 17.30
CA LYS A 101 -13.55 20.14 16.83
C LYS A 101 -13.51 20.33 15.31
N PRO A 102 -14.58 19.95 14.58
CA PRO A 102 -14.62 20.12 13.14
C PRO A 102 -14.68 21.61 12.78
N ARG A 103 -13.85 22.00 11.80
CA ARG A 103 -13.89 23.30 11.14
C ARG A 103 -14.78 23.25 9.90
N TRP A 104 -14.58 22.24 9.08
CA TRP A 104 -15.39 21.95 7.90
C TRP A 104 -15.30 20.47 7.53
N ILE A 105 -16.29 19.99 6.79
CA ILE A 105 -16.34 18.64 6.22
C ILE A 105 -16.76 18.78 4.76
N PHE A 106 -16.02 18.15 3.85
CA PHE A 106 -16.31 18.04 2.44
C PHE A 106 -16.77 16.60 2.13
N ASP A 107 -17.98 16.47 1.58
CA ASP A 107 -18.57 15.18 1.20
C ASP A 107 -18.55 15.03 -0.34
N PRO A 108 -17.67 14.19 -0.91
CA PRO A 108 -17.58 13.98 -2.36
C PRO A 108 -18.79 13.22 -2.94
N ALA A 109 -19.58 12.54 -2.10
CA ALA A 109 -20.79 11.83 -2.51
C ALA A 109 -22.06 12.66 -2.30
N GLY A 110 -21.94 13.82 -1.64
CA GLY A 110 -23.02 14.77 -1.44
C GLY A 110 -23.56 15.32 -2.77
N LYS A 111 -24.82 15.80 -2.75
CA LYS A 111 -25.35 16.55 -3.89
C LYS A 111 -24.56 17.84 -4.02
N ASP A 112 -23.87 18.02 -5.14
CA ASP A 112 -23.26 19.30 -5.48
C ASP A 112 -24.39 20.30 -5.83
N PRO A 113 -24.69 21.29 -4.97
CA PRO A 113 -25.77 22.25 -5.22
C PRO A 113 -25.47 23.13 -6.44
N ASP A 114 -24.20 23.30 -6.80
CA ASP A 114 -23.75 24.15 -7.90
C ASP A 114 -23.61 23.40 -9.24
N ASN A 115 -23.79 22.07 -9.25
CA ASN A 115 -23.68 21.23 -10.45
C ASN A 115 -24.83 20.20 -10.57
N GLY A 116 -26.05 20.63 -10.27
CA GLY A 116 -27.26 19.83 -10.50
C GLY A 116 -27.38 18.53 -9.68
N GLY A 117 -26.59 18.38 -8.60
CA GLY A 117 -26.67 17.26 -7.67
C GLY A 117 -26.01 15.95 -8.11
N GLN A 118 -25.08 15.97 -9.08
CA GLN A 118 -24.34 14.76 -9.47
C GLN A 118 -23.39 14.27 -8.36
N LYS A 119 -23.37 12.96 -8.10
CA LYS A 119 -22.41 12.32 -7.17
C LYS A 119 -21.02 12.33 -7.79
N GLN A 120 -20.03 12.84 -7.08
CA GLN A 120 -18.71 13.07 -7.66
C GLN A 120 -17.74 11.89 -7.49
N GLY A 121 -18.00 10.89 -6.63
CA GLY A 121 -17.02 9.87 -6.27
C GLY A 121 -17.53 8.43 -6.10
N SER A 122 -16.61 7.46 -6.27
CA SER A 122 -16.75 6.08 -5.80
C SER A 122 -15.95 5.89 -4.51
N PHE A 123 -16.46 5.07 -3.58
CA PHE A 123 -15.87 4.88 -2.26
C PHE A 123 -14.71 3.88 -2.32
N ASN A 124 -13.50 4.37 -2.07
CA ASN A 124 -12.28 3.57 -2.01
C ASN A 124 -11.40 4.03 -0.85
N ILE A 125 -10.44 3.18 -0.49
CA ILE A 125 -9.47 3.44 0.57
C ILE A 125 -8.60 4.64 0.20
N CYS A 126 -8.46 5.59 1.13
CA CYS A 126 -7.59 6.76 1.00
C CYS A 126 -6.65 6.86 2.21
N ARG A 127 -5.34 6.91 1.97
CA ARG A 127 -4.31 6.89 3.02
C ARG A 127 -3.91 8.27 3.55
N GLY A 128 -4.51 9.34 3.02
CA GLY A 128 -4.23 10.69 3.48
C GLY A 128 -4.44 11.72 2.39
N VAL A 129 -3.87 12.89 2.60
CA VAL A 129 -4.03 14.05 1.74
C VAL A 129 -2.68 14.73 1.51
N THR A 130 -2.63 15.61 0.53
CA THR A 130 -1.45 16.42 0.23
C THR A 130 -1.79 17.90 0.37
N TYR A 131 -0.91 18.67 1.01
CA TYR A 131 -1.06 20.12 1.15
C TYR A 131 -0.10 20.85 0.21
N TRP A 132 -0.57 21.94 -0.39
CA TRP A 132 0.23 22.87 -1.19
C TRP A 132 -0.14 24.31 -0.86
N THR A 133 0.84 25.22 -0.87
CA THR A 133 0.62 26.65 -0.72
C THR A 133 1.72 27.47 -1.39
N ASP A 134 1.37 28.67 -1.85
CA ASP A 134 2.32 29.74 -2.22
C ASP A 134 2.29 30.93 -1.24
N GLY A 135 1.58 30.79 -0.12
CA GLY A 135 1.31 31.84 0.88
C GLY A 135 -0.01 32.59 0.63
N SER A 136 -0.45 32.75 -0.62
CA SER A 136 -1.72 33.41 -0.98
C SER A 136 -2.86 32.41 -1.24
N ASP A 137 -2.51 31.23 -1.75
CA ASP A 137 -3.40 30.11 -2.03
C ASP A 137 -2.96 28.92 -1.17
N SER A 138 -3.92 28.12 -0.72
CA SER A 138 -3.70 26.95 0.13
C SER A 138 -4.68 25.85 -0.24
N ARG A 139 -4.15 24.71 -0.68
CA ARG A 139 -4.94 23.63 -1.27
C ARG A 139 -4.67 22.31 -0.58
N ILE A 140 -5.72 21.51 -0.47
CA ILE A 140 -5.67 20.09 -0.13
C ILE A 140 -6.01 19.29 -1.38
N PHE A 141 -5.16 18.32 -1.72
CA PHE A 141 -5.43 17.32 -2.75
C PHE A 141 -5.65 15.96 -2.09
N TYR A 142 -6.66 15.23 -2.54
CA TYR A 142 -6.88 13.86 -2.05
C TYR A 142 -7.63 13.02 -3.08
N ASN A 143 -7.49 11.69 -2.95
CA ASN A 143 -8.06 10.72 -3.86
C ASN A 143 -9.51 10.36 -3.47
N VAL A 144 -10.39 10.29 -4.47
CA VAL A 144 -11.74 9.76 -4.39
C VAL A 144 -11.96 8.78 -5.55
N GLY A 145 -11.66 7.51 -5.30
CA GLY A 145 -11.62 6.50 -6.35
C GLY A 145 -10.60 6.86 -7.42
N LYS A 146 -11.04 7.01 -8.67
CA LYS A 146 -10.18 7.41 -9.80
C LYS A 146 -9.87 8.90 -9.87
N LYS A 147 -10.53 9.72 -9.05
CA LYS A 147 -10.41 11.18 -9.12
C LYS A 147 -9.46 11.72 -8.07
N ILE A 148 -8.74 12.79 -8.41
CA ILE A 148 -8.05 13.62 -7.43
C ILE A 148 -8.75 14.96 -7.39
N MET A 149 -9.24 15.33 -6.20
CA MET A 149 -9.99 16.58 -6.00
C MET A 149 -9.08 17.65 -5.38
N ALA A 150 -9.30 18.91 -5.76
CA ALA A 150 -8.60 20.06 -5.19
C ALA A 150 -9.55 20.88 -4.30
N ILE A 151 -9.23 20.99 -3.01
CA ILE A 151 -10.08 21.60 -2.00
C ILE A 151 -9.34 22.79 -1.37
N GLU A 152 -10.02 23.92 -1.19
CA GLU A 152 -9.50 25.07 -0.48
C GLU A 152 -9.28 24.70 0.99
N ALA A 153 -8.02 24.79 1.46
CA ALA A 153 -7.63 24.28 2.78
C ALA A 153 -8.38 25.01 3.93
N GLY A 154 -8.62 26.30 3.78
CA GLY A 154 -9.28 27.12 4.81
C GLY A 154 -10.77 26.86 4.96
N THR A 155 -11.48 26.58 3.86
CA THR A 155 -12.95 26.59 3.82
C THR A 155 -13.58 25.22 3.51
N GLY A 156 -12.82 24.27 2.96
CA GLY A 156 -13.34 23.00 2.50
C GLY A 156 -14.07 23.07 1.15
N LYS A 157 -14.05 24.21 0.45
CA LYS A 157 -14.72 24.36 -0.85
C LYS A 157 -13.92 23.73 -1.98
N LEU A 158 -14.63 23.13 -2.93
CA LEU A 158 -14.02 22.59 -4.16
C LEU A 158 -13.47 23.73 -5.03
N ILE A 159 -12.22 23.61 -5.46
CA ILE A 159 -11.54 24.61 -6.30
C ILE A 159 -11.91 24.37 -7.76
N ARG A 160 -13.00 25.00 -8.22
CA ARG A 160 -13.60 24.76 -9.53
C ARG A 160 -12.68 25.02 -10.73
N SER A 161 -11.65 25.85 -10.56
CA SER A 161 -10.67 26.13 -11.63
C SER A 161 -9.65 25.02 -11.85
N PHE A 162 -9.62 23.99 -11.00
CA PHE A 162 -8.71 22.86 -11.13
C PHE A 162 -9.31 21.72 -11.96
N GLY A 163 -8.63 21.31 -13.03
CA GLY A 163 -9.04 20.19 -13.87
C GLY A 163 -10.48 20.32 -14.40
N HIS A 164 -11.22 19.22 -14.31
CA HIS A 164 -12.63 19.11 -14.69
C HIS A 164 -13.55 19.63 -13.60
N ASN A 165 -13.59 20.95 -13.41
CA ASN A 165 -14.48 21.60 -12.44
C ASN A 165 -14.22 21.17 -10.97
N GLY A 166 -12.95 21.00 -10.60
CA GLY A 166 -12.49 20.67 -9.24
C GLY A 166 -11.69 19.39 -9.09
N TRP A 167 -11.50 18.60 -10.15
CA TRP A 167 -10.83 17.30 -10.07
C TRP A 167 -10.18 16.87 -11.39
N ILE A 168 -9.23 15.96 -11.31
CA ILE A 168 -8.63 15.26 -12.47
C ILE A 168 -8.99 13.77 -12.43
N ASP A 169 -9.08 13.11 -13.58
CA ASP A 169 -9.36 11.67 -13.71
C ASP A 169 -8.07 10.88 -13.96
N LEU A 170 -7.73 9.93 -13.08
CA LEU A 170 -6.57 9.07 -13.26
C LEU A 170 -6.75 8.02 -14.37
N SER A 171 -7.98 7.79 -14.85
CA SER A 171 -8.26 6.92 -16.01
C SER A 171 -8.07 7.62 -17.36
N GLU A 172 -7.82 8.92 -17.36
CA GLU A 172 -7.47 9.67 -18.58
C GLU A 172 -5.95 9.62 -18.85
N HIS A 173 -5.56 9.86 -20.11
CA HIS A 173 -4.15 9.94 -20.52
C HIS A 173 -3.30 8.70 -20.20
N LEU A 174 -3.88 7.50 -20.30
CA LEU A 174 -3.19 6.22 -20.04
C LEU A 174 -2.24 5.78 -21.17
N GLY A 175 -2.02 6.61 -22.20
CA GLY A 175 -1.14 6.28 -23.33
C GLY A 175 -1.66 5.21 -24.30
N ARG A 176 -2.74 4.50 -23.94
CA ARG A 176 -3.44 3.49 -24.76
C ARG A 176 -4.92 3.38 -24.41
N ASP A 177 -5.68 2.70 -25.26
CA ASP A 177 -7.03 2.26 -24.90
C ASP A 177 -6.94 1.15 -23.85
N ALA A 178 -7.57 1.38 -22.70
CA ALA A 178 -7.68 0.43 -21.58
C ALA A 178 -9.13 -0.04 -21.37
N GLY A 179 -9.96 0.12 -22.41
CA GLY A 179 -11.39 -0.16 -22.38
C GLY A 179 -12.23 1.01 -21.85
N PRO A 180 -13.57 0.86 -21.87
CA PRO A 180 -14.50 1.96 -21.57
C PRO A 180 -14.54 2.35 -20.08
N SER A 181 -14.05 1.50 -19.18
CA SER A 181 -14.06 1.78 -17.73
C SER A 181 -12.93 1.01 -17.01
N PRO A 182 -11.66 1.35 -17.25
CA PRO A 182 -10.55 0.67 -16.60
C PRO A 182 -10.58 0.92 -15.09
N TYR A 183 -10.25 -0.11 -14.31
CA TYR A 183 -10.05 0.06 -12.88
C TYR A 183 -8.72 0.79 -12.62
N VAL A 184 -8.84 2.06 -12.25
CA VAL A 184 -7.73 2.91 -11.81
C VAL A 184 -8.20 3.66 -10.57
N VAL A 185 -7.48 3.57 -9.45
CA VAL A 185 -7.83 4.29 -8.23
C VAL A 185 -6.61 4.88 -7.54
N GLY A 186 -6.72 6.08 -7.00
CA GLY A 186 -5.70 6.66 -6.12
C GLY A 186 -5.90 6.18 -4.69
N THR A 187 -4.91 5.49 -4.11
CA THR A 187 -5.00 5.00 -2.72
C THR A 187 -4.12 5.80 -1.76
N THR A 188 -2.88 6.07 -2.15
CA THR A 188 -1.94 6.92 -1.40
C THR A 188 -1.93 8.34 -1.98
N PRO A 189 -1.90 9.41 -1.15
CA PRO A 189 -1.77 10.78 -1.64
C PRO A 189 -0.51 10.96 -2.50
N GLY A 190 -0.60 11.84 -3.51
CA GLY A 190 0.54 12.23 -4.31
C GLY A 190 1.56 13.07 -3.52
N ILE A 191 2.70 13.35 -4.14
CA ILE A 191 3.76 14.16 -3.55
C ILE A 191 3.95 15.46 -4.32
N ILE A 192 4.16 16.56 -3.59
CA ILE A 192 4.29 17.89 -4.17
C ILE A 192 5.77 18.25 -4.35
N TYR A 193 6.12 18.65 -5.56
CA TYR A 193 7.39 19.33 -5.86
C TYR A 193 7.11 20.65 -6.59
N LYS A 194 7.35 21.78 -5.92
CA LYS A 194 7.00 23.13 -6.42
C LYS A 194 5.51 23.21 -6.79
N GLU A 195 5.20 23.46 -8.07
CA GLU A 195 3.83 23.54 -8.60
C GLU A 195 3.35 22.22 -9.22
N LEU A 196 4.02 21.10 -8.93
CA LEU A 196 3.66 19.79 -9.44
C LEU A 196 3.11 18.88 -8.35
N LEU A 197 1.96 18.27 -8.63
CA LEU A 197 1.41 17.13 -7.91
C LEU A 197 1.78 15.85 -8.68
N ILE A 198 2.74 15.09 -8.15
CA ILE A 198 3.21 13.82 -8.73
C ILE A 198 2.41 12.68 -8.11
N VAL A 199 1.83 11.82 -8.95
CA VAL A 199 0.86 10.80 -8.55
C VAL A 199 1.16 9.45 -9.21
N GLY A 200 0.92 8.38 -8.44
CA GLY A 200 0.78 7.03 -8.94
C GLY A 200 -0.68 6.57 -8.86
N SER A 201 -0.93 5.28 -9.08
CA SER A 201 -2.25 4.68 -9.01
C SER A 201 -2.21 3.24 -8.51
N ARG A 202 -3.38 2.69 -8.21
CA ARG A 202 -3.65 1.26 -8.12
C ARG A 202 -4.51 0.84 -9.31
N VAL A 203 -4.18 -0.28 -9.92
CA VAL A 203 -4.90 -0.87 -11.05
C VAL A 203 -5.42 -2.26 -10.68
N SER A 204 -6.00 -3.00 -11.63
CA SER A 204 -6.49 -4.37 -11.40
C SER A 204 -5.30 -5.34 -11.31
N GLU A 205 -5.48 -6.45 -10.59
CA GLU A 205 -4.50 -7.55 -10.57
C GLU A 205 -4.72 -8.55 -11.73
N THR A 206 -5.74 -8.32 -12.56
CA THR A 206 -6.08 -9.16 -13.73
C THR A 206 -5.24 -8.78 -14.95
N ALA A 207 -5.00 -9.73 -15.86
CA ALA A 207 -4.12 -9.53 -17.01
C ALA A 207 -4.50 -8.35 -17.95
N ASP A 208 -5.76 -7.90 -17.90
CA ASP A 208 -6.29 -6.75 -18.63
C ASP A 208 -6.17 -5.41 -17.88
N ALA A 209 -5.33 -5.35 -16.84
CA ALA A 209 -5.12 -4.13 -16.07
C ALA A 209 -4.74 -2.92 -16.93
N ALA A 210 -5.08 -1.74 -16.42
CA ALA A 210 -4.58 -0.47 -16.94
C ALA A 210 -3.07 -0.31 -16.65
N PRO A 211 -2.35 0.53 -17.41
CA PRO A 211 -0.96 0.86 -17.09
C PRO A 211 -0.86 1.68 -15.79
N GLY A 212 0.21 1.41 -15.04
CA GLY A 212 0.50 1.98 -13.72
C GLY A 212 1.31 3.28 -13.71
N ASP A 213 1.25 4.04 -14.80
CA ASP A 213 2.20 5.13 -15.08
C ASP A 213 2.21 6.25 -14.03
N ILE A 214 3.41 6.84 -13.87
CA ILE A 214 3.61 7.97 -12.96
C ILE A 214 3.40 9.26 -13.72
N ARG A 215 2.58 10.14 -13.16
CA ARG A 215 2.17 11.39 -13.82
C ARG A 215 2.35 12.56 -12.88
N ALA A 216 2.67 13.72 -13.44
CA ALA A 216 2.65 14.97 -12.71
C ALA A 216 1.65 15.95 -13.31
N TYR A 217 0.88 16.58 -12.44
CA TYR A 217 -0.12 17.56 -12.78
C TYR A 217 0.23 18.91 -12.17
N ASP A 218 -0.08 19.98 -12.87
CA ASP A 218 0.02 21.32 -12.36
C ASP A 218 -0.99 21.53 -11.21
N VAL A 219 -0.53 21.94 -10.04
CA VAL A 219 -1.36 22.08 -8.83
C VAL A 219 -2.46 23.14 -8.98
N ARG A 220 -2.30 24.09 -9.91
CA ARG A 220 -3.26 25.17 -10.10
C ARG A 220 -4.36 24.79 -11.06
N SER A 221 -3.96 24.34 -12.24
CA SER A 221 -4.83 24.07 -13.38
C SER A 221 -5.28 22.62 -13.49
N GLY A 222 -4.56 21.67 -12.87
CA GLY A 222 -4.80 20.24 -13.07
C GLY A 222 -4.34 19.73 -14.43
N SER A 223 -3.58 20.52 -15.20
CA SER A 223 -3.06 20.09 -16.50
C SER A 223 -1.93 19.08 -16.34
N LEU A 224 -1.90 18.05 -17.19
CA LEU A 224 -0.82 17.05 -17.22
C LEU A 224 0.48 17.73 -17.69
N ARG A 225 1.58 17.51 -16.95
CA ARG A 225 2.88 18.13 -17.18
C ARG A 225 3.91 17.16 -17.73
N TRP A 226 3.92 15.94 -17.20
CA TRP A 226 4.73 14.84 -17.73
C TRP A 226 4.14 13.49 -17.32
N THR A 227 4.48 12.45 -18.09
CA THR A 227 4.19 11.05 -17.81
C THR A 227 5.49 10.26 -17.91
N PHE A 228 5.70 9.34 -17.00
CA PHE A 228 6.72 8.29 -17.07
C PHE A 228 6.03 6.95 -17.25
N HIS A 229 6.25 6.29 -18.39
CA HIS A 229 5.67 4.98 -18.67
C HIS A 229 6.41 3.89 -17.88
N THR A 230 5.66 3.19 -17.04
CA THR A 230 6.19 2.12 -16.17
C THR A 230 6.32 0.80 -16.92
N ILE A 231 5.51 0.62 -17.95
CA ILE A 231 5.69 -0.37 -19.01
C ILE A 231 6.23 0.39 -20.23
N PRO A 232 7.53 0.27 -20.55
CA PRO A 232 8.19 1.13 -21.53
C PRO A 232 7.61 1.02 -22.94
N HIS A 233 7.52 2.15 -23.63
CA HIS A 233 7.22 2.23 -25.06
C HIS A 233 8.48 2.05 -25.93
N PRO A 234 8.35 1.83 -27.25
CA PRO A 234 9.50 1.71 -28.14
C PRO A 234 10.46 2.90 -28.04
N GLY A 235 11.75 2.61 -27.80
CA GLY A 235 12.80 3.63 -27.64
C GLY A 235 13.01 4.11 -26.20
N GLU A 236 12.14 3.72 -25.26
CA GLU A 236 12.30 4.03 -23.85
C GLU A 236 13.17 3.00 -23.12
N LYS A 237 13.76 3.41 -22.00
CA LYS A 237 14.61 2.53 -21.18
C LYS A 237 13.78 1.37 -20.62
N GLY A 238 14.32 0.15 -20.66
CA GLY A 238 13.64 -1.04 -20.13
C GLY A 238 12.83 -1.81 -21.18
N TYR A 239 12.50 -1.18 -22.32
CA TYR A 239 11.79 -1.83 -23.44
C TYR A 239 12.52 -3.06 -23.99
N GLU A 240 13.85 -3.08 -23.87
CA GLU A 240 14.69 -4.22 -24.23
C GLU A 240 14.36 -5.50 -23.45
N THR A 241 13.81 -5.36 -22.23
CA THR A 241 13.54 -6.49 -21.33
C THR A 241 12.24 -7.24 -21.61
N TRP A 242 11.45 -6.75 -22.57
CA TRP A 242 10.19 -7.36 -22.99
C TRP A 242 10.39 -8.09 -24.31
N PRO A 243 10.33 -9.42 -24.35
CA PRO A 243 10.40 -10.17 -25.62
C PRO A 243 9.24 -9.80 -26.54
N ASP A 244 8.04 -9.69 -25.99
CA ASP A 244 6.88 -9.15 -26.70
C ASP A 244 6.96 -7.62 -26.81
N LYS A 245 7.25 -7.16 -28.02
CA LYS A 245 7.42 -5.74 -28.34
C LYS A 245 6.10 -4.95 -28.35
N GLU A 246 4.98 -5.64 -28.32
CA GLU A 246 3.65 -5.05 -28.24
C GLU A 246 3.04 -5.17 -26.83
N ALA A 247 3.80 -5.68 -25.85
CA ALA A 247 3.38 -5.84 -24.46
C ALA A 247 2.74 -4.57 -23.88
N TRP A 248 3.35 -3.41 -24.11
CA TRP A 248 2.88 -2.11 -23.60
C TRP A 248 1.48 -1.75 -24.10
N LYS A 249 1.01 -2.29 -25.22
CA LYS A 249 -0.34 -2.03 -25.76
C LYS A 249 -1.42 -2.83 -25.06
N LYS A 250 -1.08 -3.91 -24.36
CA LYS A 250 -2.05 -4.87 -23.82
C LYS A 250 -1.90 -5.15 -22.32
N LEU A 251 -0.69 -5.11 -21.76
CA LEU A 251 -0.41 -5.41 -20.36
C LEU A 251 -0.49 -4.16 -19.47
N GLY A 252 -0.89 -4.36 -18.22
CA GLY A 252 -0.93 -3.32 -17.19
C GLY A 252 -0.24 -3.76 -15.89
N GLY A 253 -0.42 -2.99 -14.82
CA GLY A 253 0.36 -3.13 -13.59
C GLY A 253 1.57 -2.19 -13.60
N ALA A 254 2.67 -2.62 -12.98
CA ALA A 254 3.86 -1.82 -12.65
C ALA A 254 3.51 -0.50 -11.95
N ASN A 255 2.42 -0.48 -11.19
CA ASN A 255 1.83 0.73 -10.63
C ASN A 255 2.44 1.11 -9.29
N CYS A 256 2.42 2.41 -8.97
CA CYS A 256 2.80 2.92 -7.65
C CYS A 256 1.58 3.21 -6.80
N TRP A 257 1.12 2.21 -6.04
CA TRP A 257 0.04 2.37 -5.07
C TRP A 257 0.55 2.69 -3.65
N ALA A 258 1.83 2.42 -3.39
CA ALA A 258 2.49 2.48 -2.08
C ALA A 258 2.88 3.90 -1.61
N GLY A 259 2.91 4.87 -2.53
CA GLY A 259 3.38 6.23 -2.28
C GLY A 259 4.85 6.43 -2.60
N MET A 260 5.28 7.69 -2.59
CA MET A 260 6.61 8.12 -3.06
C MET A 260 7.36 8.87 -1.96
N SER A 261 8.67 9.05 -2.15
CA SER A 261 9.47 9.97 -1.35
C SER A 261 10.30 10.87 -2.25
N LEU A 262 10.67 12.05 -1.75
CA LEU A 262 11.24 13.13 -2.54
C LEU A 262 12.45 13.73 -1.83
N ASP A 263 13.60 13.70 -2.51
CA ASP A 263 14.78 14.48 -2.16
C ASP A 263 14.66 15.83 -2.89
N GLU A 264 14.06 16.82 -2.23
CA GLU A 264 13.79 18.14 -2.84
C GLU A 264 15.07 18.85 -3.25
N GLN A 265 16.14 18.72 -2.47
CA GLN A 265 17.43 19.34 -2.74
C GLN A 265 18.05 18.79 -4.03
N ARG A 266 17.90 17.49 -4.28
CA ARG A 266 18.39 16.84 -5.51
C ARG A 266 17.38 16.83 -6.64
N ARG A 267 16.13 17.26 -6.42
CA ARG A 267 15.03 17.18 -7.39
C ARG A 267 14.74 15.72 -7.81
N ILE A 268 14.83 14.76 -6.87
CA ILE A 268 14.62 13.34 -7.20
C ILE A 268 13.39 12.81 -6.47
N VAL A 269 12.41 12.30 -7.23
CA VAL A 269 11.31 11.51 -6.69
C VAL A 269 11.63 10.02 -6.83
N TYR A 270 11.41 9.25 -5.77
CA TYR A 270 11.62 7.81 -5.72
C TYR A 270 10.27 7.10 -5.72
N VAL A 271 10.10 6.21 -6.69
CA VAL A 271 8.84 5.55 -7.01
C VAL A 271 8.99 4.03 -6.84
N PRO A 272 8.38 3.43 -5.80
CA PRO A 272 8.22 1.99 -5.71
C PRO A 272 7.07 1.50 -6.60
N THR A 273 7.31 0.46 -7.41
CA THR A 273 6.30 -0.15 -8.29
C THR A 273 5.94 -1.57 -7.87
N GLY A 274 4.72 -1.98 -8.21
CA GLY A 274 4.21 -3.34 -8.08
C GLY A 274 4.56 -4.27 -9.26
N SER A 275 3.97 -5.45 -9.24
CA SER A 275 4.05 -6.48 -10.29
C SER A 275 3.37 -6.04 -11.60
N ILE A 276 3.61 -6.80 -12.67
CA ILE A 276 2.72 -6.80 -13.83
C ILE A 276 1.49 -7.65 -13.50
N ALA A 277 0.31 -7.14 -13.85
CA ALA A 277 -0.94 -7.81 -13.56
C ALA A 277 -1.08 -9.16 -14.29
N GLY A 278 -1.92 -10.04 -13.76
CA GLY A 278 -1.79 -11.48 -13.99
C GLY A 278 -0.72 -12.05 -13.05
N ASP A 279 -0.81 -11.72 -11.77
CA ASP A 279 0.26 -11.90 -10.78
C ASP A 279 0.83 -13.32 -10.71
N PHE A 280 -0.03 -14.33 -10.87
CA PHE A 280 0.34 -15.73 -10.63
C PHE A 280 0.45 -16.57 -11.92
N TYR A 281 0.37 -15.92 -13.09
CA TYR A 281 0.69 -16.55 -14.36
C TYR A 281 1.41 -15.56 -15.31
N GLY A 282 2.71 -15.74 -15.51
CA GLY A 282 3.62 -14.94 -16.31
C GLY A 282 3.74 -15.35 -17.79
N GLY A 283 3.06 -16.41 -18.25
CA GLY A 283 3.18 -16.89 -19.63
C GLY A 283 2.74 -15.89 -20.72
N ILE A 284 1.97 -14.86 -20.34
CA ILE A 284 1.56 -13.75 -21.23
C ILE A 284 2.54 -12.55 -21.20
N ARG A 285 3.57 -12.61 -20.37
CA ARG A 285 4.45 -11.48 -19.99
C ARG A 285 5.88 -11.94 -19.76
N GLN A 286 6.46 -12.65 -20.72
CA GLN A 286 7.85 -13.12 -20.65
C GLN A 286 8.86 -11.97 -20.44
N GLY A 287 10.07 -12.32 -19.98
CA GLY A 287 11.16 -11.38 -19.71
C GLY A 287 11.18 -10.86 -18.27
N THR A 288 12.14 -9.98 -17.93
CA THR A 288 12.26 -9.46 -16.55
C THR A 288 11.20 -8.42 -16.21
N ASN A 289 10.48 -7.91 -17.21
CA ASN A 289 9.35 -6.99 -17.09
C ASN A 289 9.69 -5.62 -16.45
N LEU A 290 10.79 -4.97 -16.85
CA LEU A 290 11.05 -3.62 -16.33
C LEU A 290 9.96 -2.64 -16.74
N PHE A 291 9.43 -1.79 -15.86
CA PHE A 291 9.90 -1.48 -14.50
C PHE A 291 9.00 -2.02 -13.37
N ALA A 292 8.49 -3.25 -13.49
CA ALA A 292 7.80 -3.90 -12.38
C ALA A 292 8.73 -4.19 -11.18
N ASN A 293 8.17 -4.23 -9.97
CA ASN A 293 8.85 -4.54 -8.71
C ASN A 293 10.14 -3.72 -8.48
N SER A 294 10.13 -2.46 -8.87
CA SER A 294 11.32 -1.62 -8.97
C SER A 294 11.23 -0.38 -8.09
N ILE A 295 12.37 0.08 -7.60
CA ILE A 295 12.56 1.47 -7.17
C ILE A 295 13.07 2.26 -8.36
N ILE A 296 12.32 3.26 -8.79
CA ILE A 296 12.66 4.14 -9.89
C ILE A 296 12.96 5.54 -9.34
N ALA A 297 14.10 6.10 -9.73
CA ALA A 297 14.42 7.49 -9.46
C ALA A 297 14.18 8.33 -10.72
N LEU A 298 13.33 9.34 -10.57
CA LEU A 298 12.98 10.27 -11.64
C LEU A 298 13.34 11.70 -11.23
N ASP A 299 13.68 12.52 -12.22
CA ASP A 299 13.71 13.96 -12.03
C ASP A 299 12.29 14.46 -11.72
N ALA A 300 12.11 15.08 -10.55
CA ALA A 300 10.79 15.44 -10.04
C ALA A 300 10.06 16.52 -10.87
N LEU A 301 10.76 17.32 -11.67
CA LEU A 301 10.15 18.39 -12.49
C LEU A 301 9.95 17.98 -13.95
N THR A 302 10.75 17.06 -14.51
CA THR A 302 10.60 16.62 -15.90
C THR A 302 10.05 15.20 -16.06
N GLY A 303 10.06 14.38 -15.01
CA GLY A 303 9.73 12.95 -15.10
C GLY A 303 10.82 12.11 -15.78
N SER A 304 11.98 12.69 -16.07
CA SER A 304 13.05 12.00 -16.79
C SER A 304 13.69 10.90 -15.92
N TYR A 305 13.94 9.75 -16.53
CA TYR A 305 14.64 8.62 -15.90
C TYR A 305 16.03 9.02 -15.40
N LEU A 306 16.37 8.61 -14.17
CA LEU A 306 17.72 8.76 -13.62
C LEU A 306 18.38 7.38 -13.40
N TRP A 307 17.75 6.53 -12.59
CA TRP A 307 18.19 5.16 -12.30
C TRP A 307 17.01 4.32 -11.83
N HIS A 308 17.17 2.99 -11.84
CA HIS A 308 16.25 2.07 -11.15
C HIS A 308 17.01 0.91 -10.50
N TYR A 309 16.35 0.22 -9.57
CA TYR A 309 16.76 -1.09 -9.07
C TYR A 309 15.53 -2.00 -9.00
N GLN A 310 15.57 -3.14 -9.67
CA GLN A 310 14.49 -4.14 -9.66
C GLN A 310 14.72 -5.14 -8.52
N THR A 311 13.72 -5.33 -7.66
CA THR A 311 13.79 -6.17 -6.45
C THR A 311 13.25 -7.57 -6.64
N VAL A 312 12.50 -7.82 -7.72
CA VAL A 312 12.04 -9.14 -8.15
C VAL A 312 12.04 -9.16 -9.67
N HIS A 313 12.67 -10.18 -10.25
CA HIS A 313 12.65 -10.42 -11.69
C HIS A 313 11.45 -11.30 -12.03
N HIS A 314 10.68 -10.91 -13.06
CA HIS A 314 9.55 -11.71 -13.55
C HIS A 314 8.64 -12.22 -12.40
N ASP A 315 8.04 -11.29 -11.67
CA ASP A 315 7.27 -11.62 -10.47
C ASP A 315 6.12 -12.59 -10.76
N LEU A 316 6.01 -13.66 -9.97
CA LEU A 316 4.95 -14.67 -10.02
C LEU A 316 4.21 -14.83 -8.67
N TRP A 317 4.36 -13.87 -7.76
CA TRP A 317 4.07 -14.00 -6.34
C TRP A 317 3.42 -12.78 -5.68
N ASP A 318 3.13 -11.70 -6.43
CA ASP A 318 2.62 -10.42 -5.91
C ASP A 318 3.57 -9.82 -4.84
N ARG A 319 4.86 -9.68 -5.19
CA ARG A 319 5.88 -9.08 -4.31
C ARG A 319 6.09 -7.61 -4.59
N ASP A 320 4.99 -6.89 -4.63
CA ASP A 320 4.95 -5.44 -4.69
C ASP A 320 5.83 -4.80 -3.61
N LEU A 321 6.40 -3.65 -3.96
CA LEU A 321 7.02 -2.78 -2.97
C LEU A 321 5.91 -2.03 -2.20
N PRO A 322 5.69 -2.32 -0.91
CA PRO A 322 4.41 -2.05 -0.27
C PRO A 322 4.29 -0.61 0.29
N ALA A 323 5.40 0.11 0.44
CA ALA A 323 5.43 1.44 1.04
C ALA A 323 6.47 2.35 0.35
N ASN A 324 6.30 3.66 0.52
CA ASN A 324 7.31 4.64 0.14
C ASN A 324 8.66 4.36 0.86
N PRO A 325 9.80 4.58 0.19
CA PRO A 325 11.11 4.39 0.81
C PRO A 325 11.40 5.45 1.88
N ASN A 326 12.34 5.18 2.78
CA ASN A 326 12.88 6.17 3.71
C ASN A 326 14.19 6.76 3.15
N LEU A 327 14.31 8.08 3.03
CA LEU A 327 15.54 8.73 2.56
C LEU A 327 16.44 9.08 3.75
N VAL A 328 17.44 8.25 4.00
CA VAL A 328 18.29 8.30 5.20
C VAL A 328 19.74 8.62 4.82
N THR A 329 20.53 9.10 5.77
CA THR A 329 21.99 9.10 5.63
C THR A 329 22.54 8.04 6.56
N VAL A 330 23.32 7.11 6.03
CA VAL A 330 23.96 6.04 6.83
C VAL A 330 25.48 6.22 6.80
N GLU A 331 26.14 5.73 7.83
CA GLU A 331 27.60 5.63 7.86
C GLU A 331 28.02 4.16 7.81
N VAL A 332 28.73 3.77 6.75
CA VAL A 332 29.21 2.40 6.54
C VAL A 332 30.72 2.47 6.32
N ASN A 333 31.49 1.73 7.13
CA ASN A 333 32.96 1.73 7.08
C ASN A 333 33.57 3.15 7.13
N GLY A 334 33.01 4.04 7.96
CA GLY A 334 33.44 5.43 8.10
C GLY A 334 33.05 6.37 6.95
N LYS A 335 32.32 5.87 5.94
CA LYS A 335 31.81 6.67 4.81
C LYS A 335 30.34 6.99 5.02
N LYS A 336 29.99 8.27 4.98
CA LYS A 336 28.60 8.73 4.91
C LYS A 336 28.04 8.52 3.51
N ILE A 337 26.88 7.89 3.42
CA ILE A 337 26.18 7.58 2.18
C ILE A 337 24.75 8.14 2.29
N ALA A 338 24.36 8.96 1.31
CA ALA A 338 22.96 9.35 1.14
C ALA A 338 22.21 8.13 0.58
N ALA A 339 21.49 7.44 1.45
CA ALA A 339 20.85 6.18 1.15
C ALA A 339 19.32 6.32 1.07
N LEU A 340 18.72 5.28 0.52
CA LEU A 340 17.29 5.00 0.50
C LEU A 340 17.11 3.59 1.06
N ALA A 341 16.22 3.43 2.03
CA ALA A 341 15.83 2.13 2.57
C ALA A 341 14.42 1.79 2.08
N GLN A 342 14.30 0.71 1.30
CA GLN A 342 13.04 0.18 0.82
C GLN A 342 12.73 -1.14 1.54
N ILE A 343 11.62 -1.18 2.29
CA ILE A 343 11.09 -2.44 2.83
C ILE A 343 10.32 -3.20 1.75
N THR A 344 10.19 -4.52 1.92
CA THR A 344 9.53 -5.37 0.92
C THR A 344 8.49 -6.30 1.54
N LYS A 345 7.56 -6.82 0.72
CA LYS A 345 6.63 -7.88 1.11
C LYS A 345 7.34 -9.18 1.49
N GLN A 346 8.58 -9.42 1.02
CA GLN A 346 9.39 -10.57 1.42
C GLN A 346 9.94 -10.45 2.85
N GLY A 347 9.89 -9.27 3.46
CA GLY A 347 10.46 -9.05 4.79
C GLY A 347 11.94 -8.68 4.77
N THR A 348 12.43 -8.08 3.69
CA THR A 348 13.81 -7.63 3.52
C THR A 348 13.90 -6.11 3.34
N ILE A 349 15.10 -5.56 3.50
CA ILE A 349 15.38 -4.14 3.26
C ILE A 349 16.39 -4.04 2.13
N PHE A 350 16.04 -3.33 1.06
CA PHE A 350 16.99 -2.92 0.04
C PHE A 350 17.53 -1.55 0.43
N LEU A 351 18.82 -1.50 0.80
CA LEU A 351 19.53 -0.27 1.13
C LEU A 351 20.40 0.15 -0.05
N LEU A 352 20.01 1.23 -0.73
CA LEU A 352 20.64 1.71 -1.96
C LEU A 352 21.18 3.12 -1.76
N ASP A 353 22.29 3.47 -2.40
CA ASP A 353 22.72 4.86 -2.57
C ASP A 353 21.67 5.57 -3.43
N ARG A 354 20.96 6.53 -2.85
CA ARG A 354 19.82 7.15 -3.52
C ARG A 354 20.22 8.04 -4.69
N THR A 355 21.50 8.36 -4.85
CA THR A 355 21.99 9.19 -5.96
C THR A 355 22.20 8.40 -7.25
N ASN A 356 22.37 7.08 -7.16
CA ASN A 356 22.77 6.25 -8.31
C ASN A 356 22.19 4.82 -8.31
N GLY A 357 21.44 4.42 -7.28
CA GLY A 357 20.79 3.12 -7.18
C GLY A 357 21.71 1.96 -6.80
N LYS A 358 23.01 2.21 -6.55
CA LYS A 358 23.95 1.14 -6.20
C LYS A 358 23.66 0.61 -4.80
N PRO A 359 23.71 -0.72 -4.59
CA PRO A 359 23.56 -1.29 -3.26
C PRO A 359 24.63 -0.78 -2.29
N VAL A 360 24.19 -0.45 -1.06
CA VAL A 360 25.10 -0.08 0.04
C VAL A 360 25.80 -1.33 0.60
N PHE A 361 25.06 -2.43 0.66
CA PHE A 361 25.57 -3.77 0.98
C PHE A 361 25.41 -4.70 -0.22
N GLU A 362 26.10 -5.83 -0.21
CA GLU A 362 26.01 -6.82 -1.27
C GLU A 362 24.57 -7.34 -1.43
N ILE A 363 24.10 -7.42 -2.68
CA ILE A 363 22.88 -8.11 -3.06
C ILE A 363 23.29 -9.22 -4.03
N LYS A 364 22.87 -10.45 -3.73
CA LYS A 364 23.26 -11.64 -4.50
C LYS A 364 22.13 -12.07 -5.42
N GLU A 365 22.47 -12.39 -6.66
CA GLU A 365 21.58 -13.14 -7.55
C GLU A 365 21.56 -14.61 -7.12
N MET A 366 20.48 -15.00 -6.45
CA MET A 366 20.30 -16.36 -5.95
C MET A 366 19.55 -17.21 -6.99
N PRO A 367 20.06 -18.38 -7.39
CA PRO A 367 19.32 -19.28 -8.26
C PRO A 367 17.99 -19.71 -7.65
N VAL A 368 16.94 -19.71 -8.45
CA VAL A 368 15.59 -20.15 -8.05
C VAL A 368 15.05 -21.19 -9.04
N SER A 369 13.97 -21.87 -8.66
CA SER A 369 13.36 -22.88 -9.54
C SER A 369 12.78 -22.24 -10.80
N THR A 370 13.09 -22.81 -11.96
CA THR A 370 12.53 -22.41 -13.26
C THR A 370 11.40 -23.33 -13.73
N LYS A 371 10.93 -24.23 -12.84
CA LYS A 371 9.85 -25.19 -13.15
C LYS A 371 8.49 -24.53 -12.96
N GLY A 372 8.07 -23.73 -13.94
CA GLY A 372 6.76 -23.08 -13.97
C GLY A 372 5.66 -23.95 -14.58
N LEU A 373 4.44 -23.39 -14.59
CA LEU A 373 3.31 -23.93 -15.34
C LEU A 373 3.60 -23.90 -16.86
N PRO A 374 2.92 -24.72 -17.68
CA PRO A 374 3.03 -24.64 -19.14
C PRO A 374 2.82 -23.22 -19.67
N GLY A 375 3.76 -22.74 -20.50
CA GLY A 375 3.78 -21.37 -21.03
C GLY A 375 4.59 -20.36 -20.20
N GLU A 376 4.93 -20.70 -18.96
CA GLU A 376 5.79 -19.88 -18.10
C GLU A 376 7.26 -19.94 -18.48
N GLU A 377 7.95 -18.82 -18.30
CA GLU A 377 9.41 -18.74 -18.35
C GLU A 377 9.93 -18.04 -17.08
N PRO A 378 9.89 -18.70 -15.90
CA PRO A 378 10.34 -18.07 -14.67
C PRO A 378 11.81 -17.65 -14.77
N TRP A 379 12.15 -16.48 -14.23
CA TRP A 379 13.52 -15.97 -14.28
C TRP A 379 14.45 -16.82 -13.39
N PRO A 380 15.66 -17.19 -13.84
CA PRO A 380 16.49 -18.18 -13.16
C PRO A 380 17.13 -17.71 -11.85
N THR A 381 17.13 -16.41 -11.56
CA THR A 381 17.70 -15.85 -10.32
C THR A 381 16.79 -14.81 -9.69
N GLN A 382 17.00 -14.51 -8.41
CA GLN A 382 16.36 -13.38 -7.75
C GLN A 382 17.38 -12.59 -6.92
N PRO A 383 17.26 -11.25 -6.85
CA PRO A 383 18.15 -10.42 -6.05
C PRO A 383 17.79 -10.56 -4.57
N VAL A 384 18.73 -11.05 -3.77
CA VAL A 384 18.56 -11.26 -2.31
C VAL A 384 19.57 -10.41 -1.55
N PRO A 385 19.12 -9.39 -0.79
CA PRO A 385 20.01 -8.59 0.06
C PRO A 385 20.70 -9.43 1.12
N THR A 386 22.01 -9.25 1.28
CA THR A 386 22.75 -9.87 2.40
C THR A 386 22.60 -9.09 3.69
N LEU A 387 22.52 -7.76 3.56
CA LEU A 387 22.26 -6.80 4.62
C LEU A 387 21.43 -5.63 4.06
N PRO A 388 20.60 -4.98 4.88
CA PRO A 388 20.28 -5.33 6.26
C PRO A 388 19.61 -6.71 6.43
N GLU A 389 19.77 -7.32 7.60
CA GLU A 389 19.17 -8.60 7.95
C GLU A 389 17.64 -8.57 7.74
N PRO A 390 17.03 -9.66 7.23
CA PRO A 390 15.59 -9.72 7.04
C PRO A 390 14.85 -9.42 8.34
N PHE A 391 13.77 -8.65 8.28
CA PHE A 391 12.93 -8.33 9.44
C PHE A 391 11.76 -9.29 9.64
N ALA A 392 11.54 -10.20 8.69
CA ALA A 392 10.59 -11.31 8.81
C ALA A 392 11.29 -12.66 8.63
N ARG A 393 10.72 -13.74 9.17
CA ARG A 393 11.13 -15.11 8.79
C ARG A 393 10.96 -15.34 7.29
N GLN A 394 11.97 -15.95 6.67
CA GLN A 394 12.02 -16.17 5.22
C GLN A 394 11.52 -17.55 4.79
N TYR A 395 11.47 -18.51 5.73
CA TYR A 395 10.96 -19.86 5.51
C TYR A 395 10.33 -20.39 6.81
N PHE A 396 9.53 -21.44 6.69
CA PHE A 396 9.01 -22.21 7.82
C PHE A 396 8.98 -23.70 7.45
N THR A 397 9.01 -24.56 8.45
CA THR A 397 9.10 -26.01 8.27
C THR A 397 8.01 -26.74 9.05
N ALA A 398 7.90 -28.05 8.87
CA ALA A 398 7.03 -28.89 9.70
C ALA A 398 7.30 -28.74 11.22
N ALA A 399 8.53 -28.41 11.62
CA ALA A 399 8.89 -28.16 13.02
C ALA A 399 8.29 -26.85 13.57
N ASP A 400 7.84 -25.96 12.70
CA ASP A 400 7.22 -24.70 13.09
C ASP A 400 5.71 -24.83 13.27
N ILE A 401 5.09 -25.95 12.89
CA ILE A 401 3.65 -26.15 13.00
C ILE A 401 3.20 -26.07 14.46
N PHE A 402 2.18 -25.25 14.70
CA PHE A 402 1.67 -24.96 16.03
C PHE A 402 0.14 -24.88 16.04
N SER A 403 -0.46 -25.47 17.07
CA SER A 403 -1.84 -25.23 17.47
C SER A 403 -1.95 -25.37 18.98
N THR A 404 -3.02 -24.83 19.57
CA THR A 404 -3.30 -24.94 21.01
C THR A 404 -3.74 -26.32 21.46
N ASP A 405 -4.05 -27.23 20.52
CA ASP A 405 -4.43 -28.61 20.79
C ASP A 405 -3.85 -29.59 19.76
N GLU A 406 -3.67 -30.86 20.15
CA GLU A 406 -3.04 -31.89 19.32
C GLU A 406 -3.84 -32.22 18.06
N ALA A 407 -5.17 -32.15 18.11
CA ALA A 407 -6.01 -32.39 16.94
C ALA A 407 -5.82 -31.28 15.89
N GLY A 408 -5.75 -30.02 16.32
CA GLY A 408 -5.42 -28.89 15.46
C GLY A 408 -4.02 -29.00 14.87
N LYS A 409 -3.04 -29.48 15.65
CA LYS A 409 -1.68 -29.71 15.16
C LYS A 409 -1.62 -30.81 14.10
N ALA A 410 -2.36 -31.90 14.27
CA ALA A 410 -2.45 -32.97 13.28
C ALA A 410 -3.12 -32.51 11.98
N ASP A 411 -4.21 -31.75 12.05
CA ASP A 411 -4.88 -31.15 10.89
C ASP A 411 -3.93 -30.20 10.11
N LEU A 412 -3.19 -29.35 10.83
CA LEU A 412 -2.20 -28.48 10.21
C LEU A 412 -1.04 -29.25 9.57
N ALA A 413 -0.57 -30.33 10.20
CA ALA A 413 0.46 -31.19 9.62
C ALA A 413 -0.01 -31.85 8.31
N GLU A 414 -1.26 -32.30 8.24
CA GLU A 414 -1.85 -32.82 7.01
C GLU A 414 -1.93 -31.74 5.92
N LYS A 415 -2.42 -30.53 6.27
CA LYS A 415 -2.47 -29.39 5.35
C LYS A 415 -1.07 -28.99 4.84
N PHE A 416 -0.07 -28.99 5.72
CA PHE A 416 1.31 -28.71 5.36
C PHE A 416 1.85 -29.71 4.33
N GLY A 417 1.58 -31.01 4.55
CA GLY A 417 2.03 -32.08 3.65
C GLY A 417 1.35 -32.11 2.27
N LYS A 418 0.23 -31.41 2.09
CA LYS A 418 -0.47 -31.30 0.78
C LYS A 418 0.20 -30.32 -0.19
N ILE A 419 1.02 -29.40 0.31
CA ILE A 419 1.71 -28.38 -0.49
C ILE A 419 3.12 -28.85 -0.78
N ARG A 420 3.48 -28.92 -2.06
CA ARG A 420 4.74 -29.54 -2.50
C ARG A 420 5.96 -28.64 -2.37
N TYR A 421 5.82 -27.36 -2.71
CA TYR A 421 6.93 -26.41 -2.87
C TYR A 421 7.01 -25.42 -1.72
N HIS A 422 8.19 -25.25 -1.12
CA HIS A 422 8.37 -24.61 0.20
C HIS A 422 9.34 -23.43 0.17
N GLU A 423 10.02 -23.18 -0.96
CA GLU A 423 10.95 -22.05 -1.10
C GLU A 423 10.23 -20.75 -1.46
N GLN A 424 10.77 -19.61 -1.01
CA GLN A 424 10.14 -18.29 -1.16
C GLN A 424 9.82 -17.89 -2.62
N PHE A 425 10.63 -18.39 -3.56
CA PHE A 425 10.52 -18.13 -5.00
C PHE A 425 10.28 -19.42 -5.81
N ASP A 426 9.66 -20.42 -5.21
CA ASP A 426 9.12 -21.52 -6.01
C ASP A 426 7.97 -21.01 -6.88
N PRO A 427 7.99 -21.23 -8.21
CA PRO A 427 6.92 -20.78 -9.09
C PRO A 427 5.54 -21.32 -8.69
N PRO A 428 4.45 -20.64 -9.07
CA PRO A 428 3.09 -21.16 -8.92
C PRO A 428 2.94 -22.53 -9.60
N SER A 429 2.20 -23.44 -8.97
CA SER A 429 2.00 -24.81 -9.48
C SER A 429 0.63 -25.38 -9.10
N LYS A 430 0.24 -26.48 -9.77
CA LYS A 430 -0.96 -27.26 -9.43
C LYS A 430 -0.79 -28.09 -8.15
N GLU A 431 0.45 -28.31 -7.73
CA GLU A 431 0.82 -29.10 -6.55
C GLU A 431 0.98 -28.22 -5.30
N GLY A 432 0.82 -26.89 -5.49
CA GLY A 432 0.85 -25.90 -4.44
C GLY A 432 2.26 -25.47 -4.03
N SER A 433 2.40 -24.18 -3.76
CA SER A 433 3.61 -23.55 -3.23
C SER A 433 3.28 -22.71 -2.00
N TRP A 434 4.14 -22.73 -0.97
CA TRP A 434 4.00 -21.86 0.18
C TRP A 434 4.52 -20.45 -0.13
N ILE A 435 3.73 -19.44 0.22
CA ILE A 435 4.11 -18.02 0.18
C ILE A 435 4.37 -17.58 1.63
N PHE A 436 5.63 -17.26 1.92
CA PHE A 436 6.04 -16.83 3.26
C PHE A 436 7.14 -15.74 3.23
N PRO A 437 6.96 -14.60 3.94
CA PRO A 437 5.68 -14.10 4.48
C PRO A 437 4.58 -14.09 3.40
N GLY A 438 3.32 -14.19 3.82
CA GLY A 438 2.14 -14.38 2.94
C GLY A 438 1.94 -13.31 1.87
N PHE A 439 0.82 -13.34 1.15
CA PHE A 439 0.56 -12.40 0.04
C PHE A 439 0.53 -10.92 0.48
N ASP A 440 -0.04 -10.64 1.64
CA ASP A 440 0.01 -9.30 2.24
C ASP A 440 1.45 -8.93 2.69
N GLY A 441 2.32 -9.93 2.87
CA GLY A 441 3.75 -9.74 3.05
C GLY A 441 4.21 -9.51 4.49
N GLY A 442 5.53 -9.48 4.64
CA GLY A 442 6.24 -9.14 5.86
C GLY A 442 6.13 -7.65 6.13
N GLY A 443 6.50 -6.79 5.18
CA GLY A 443 6.24 -5.35 5.24
C GLY A 443 4.96 -4.98 4.51
N GLU A 444 4.26 -3.95 5.00
CA GLU A 444 2.97 -3.50 4.45
C GLU A 444 2.90 -1.96 4.30
N TRP A 445 1.77 -1.46 3.77
CA TRP A 445 1.57 -0.03 3.43
C TRP A 445 1.84 0.98 4.54
N GLY A 446 1.80 0.55 5.81
CA GLY A 446 2.18 1.38 6.95
C GLY A 446 3.60 1.95 6.83
N GLY A 447 4.49 1.22 6.15
CA GLY A 447 5.89 1.57 5.96
C GLY A 447 6.72 1.46 7.23
N ALA A 448 7.98 1.92 7.15
CA ALA A 448 8.91 1.95 8.27
C ALA A 448 9.17 3.38 8.74
N ALA A 449 9.53 3.52 10.01
CA ALA A 449 10.02 4.76 10.60
C ALA A 449 11.53 4.68 10.78
N VAL A 450 12.25 5.78 10.59
CA VAL A 450 13.70 5.80 10.74
C VAL A 450 14.11 6.96 11.64
N ASP A 451 14.91 6.67 12.64
CA ASP A 451 15.56 7.70 13.47
C ASP A 451 16.83 8.19 12.76
N PRO A 452 16.86 9.45 12.24
CA PRO A 452 18.01 9.96 11.51
C PRO A 452 19.26 10.16 12.37
N GLU A 453 19.13 10.28 13.70
CA GLU A 453 20.27 10.46 14.60
C GLU A 453 21.03 9.15 14.82
N SER A 454 20.30 8.03 14.90
CA SER A 454 20.87 6.70 15.16
C SER A 454 20.95 5.81 13.92
N SER A 455 20.38 6.22 12.79
CA SER A 455 20.23 5.41 11.57
C SER A 455 19.53 4.06 11.83
N VAL A 456 18.62 4.02 12.80
CA VAL A 456 17.84 2.82 13.13
C VAL A 456 16.48 2.90 12.46
N LEU A 457 16.14 1.86 11.71
CA LEU A 457 14.84 1.65 11.08
C LEU A 457 13.97 0.77 11.97
N TYR A 458 12.72 1.17 12.14
CA TYR A 458 11.67 0.46 12.87
C TYR A 458 10.57 0.04 11.90
N VAL A 459 10.29 -1.25 11.83
CA VAL A 459 9.31 -1.81 10.88
C VAL A 459 8.45 -2.87 11.55
N PHE A 460 7.14 -2.77 11.33
CA PHE A 460 6.19 -3.81 11.72
C PHE A 460 6.22 -4.94 10.70
N SER A 461 6.07 -6.18 11.17
CA SER A 461 5.98 -7.34 10.30
C SER A 461 4.86 -8.32 10.64
N SER A 462 4.15 -8.77 9.62
CA SER A 462 3.24 -9.93 9.68
C SER A 462 3.93 -11.19 9.17
N GLU A 463 3.89 -12.26 9.95
CA GLU A 463 4.52 -13.55 9.62
C GLU A 463 3.47 -14.65 9.51
N LEU A 464 2.74 -14.65 8.39
CA LEU A 464 1.65 -15.58 8.12
C LEU A 464 1.96 -16.44 6.89
N PRO A 465 1.91 -17.78 6.96
CA PRO A 465 2.01 -18.64 5.78
C PRO A 465 0.71 -18.72 5.00
N TRP A 466 0.78 -18.60 3.69
CA TRP A 466 -0.37 -18.73 2.79
C TRP A 466 0.01 -19.71 1.67
N SER A 467 -0.93 -20.52 1.19
CA SER A 467 -0.68 -21.43 0.07
C SER A 467 -1.16 -20.82 -1.24
N LEU A 468 -0.31 -20.85 -2.26
CA LEU A 468 -0.65 -20.58 -3.65
C LEU A 468 -0.81 -21.91 -4.39
N THR A 469 -2.03 -22.23 -4.82
CA THR A 469 -2.29 -23.43 -5.64
C THR A 469 -3.08 -23.03 -6.86
N MET A 470 -2.58 -23.46 -8.03
CA MET A 470 -3.15 -23.12 -9.33
C MET A 470 -4.03 -24.25 -9.85
N THR A 471 -5.07 -23.90 -10.59
CA THR A 471 -5.95 -24.85 -11.30
C THR A 471 -6.23 -24.33 -12.70
N ASP A 472 -6.62 -25.22 -13.61
CA ASP A 472 -7.09 -24.81 -14.93
C ASP A 472 -8.35 -23.95 -14.81
N ILE A 473 -8.47 -22.92 -15.66
CA ILE A 473 -9.73 -22.23 -15.87
C ILE A 473 -10.64 -23.14 -16.71
N PRO A 474 -11.85 -23.51 -16.25
CA PRO A 474 -12.73 -24.40 -17.01
C PRO A 474 -13.05 -23.83 -18.40
N VAL A 475 -12.78 -24.62 -19.45
CA VAL A 475 -12.97 -24.19 -20.84
C VAL A 475 -14.36 -24.61 -21.34
N GLN A 476 -15.13 -23.61 -21.79
CA GLN A 476 -16.34 -23.66 -22.63
C GLN A 476 -17.62 -24.43 -22.18
N SER A 477 -17.54 -25.48 -21.37
CA SER A 477 -18.73 -26.32 -21.04
C SER A 477 -19.63 -25.78 -19.91
N ALA A 478 -19.17 -24.78 -19.15
CA ALA A 478 -19.93 -24.18 -18.05
C ALA A 478 -20.88 -23.06 -18.55
N PRO A 479 -22.04 -22.83 -17.89
CA PRO A 479 -22.92 -21.70 -18.17
C PRO A 479 -22.19 -20.35 -18.12
N ALA A 480 -22.66 -19.35 -18.89
CA ALA A 480 -21.99 -18.06 -19.03
C ALA A 480 -21.64 -17.39 -17.68
N GLY A 481 -22.57 -17.40 -16.71
CA GLY A 481 -22.34 -16.84 -15.38
C GLY A 481 -21.21 -17.52 -14.59
N GLU A 482 -21.08 -18.85 -14.70
CA GLU A 482 -19.99 -19.60 -14.06
C GLU A 482 -18.64 -19.30 -14.71
N ARG A 483 -18.59 -19.22 -16.05
CA ARG A 483 -17.35 -18.86 -16.77
C ARG A 483 -16.87 -17.46 -16.38
N LEU A 484 -17.78 -16.49 -16.38
CA LEU A 484 -17.48 -15.12 -15.97
C LEU A 484 -17.04 -15.07 -14.50
N TYR A 485 -17.68 -15.85 -13.62
CA TYR A 485 -17.30 -15.91 -12.22
C TYR A 485 -15.87 -16.43 -12.03
N ASN A 486 -15.54 -17.55 -12.67
CA ASN A 486 -14.20 -18.13 -12.60
C ASN A 486 -13.13 -17.18 -13.13
N ARG A 487 -13.48 -16.40 -14.16
CA ARG A 487 -12.60 -15.40 -14.78
C ARG A 487 -12.36 -14.16 -13.91
N TYR A 488 -13.41 -13.59 -13.32
CA TYR A 488 -13.33 -12.26 -12.69
C TYR A 488 -13.39 -12.27 -11.17
N CYS A 489 -14.01 -13.28 -10.56
CA CYS A 489 -14.39 -13.23 -9.14
C CYS A 489 -13.73 -14.34 -8.30
N ALA A 490 -13.50 -15.52 -8.88
CA ALA A 490 -13.08 -16.70 -8.13
C ALA A 490 -11.67 -16.61 -7.53
N ALA A 491 -10.78 -15.78 -8.09
CA ALA A 491 -9.46 -15.52 -7.49
C ALA A 491 -9.57 -14.94 -6.07
N CYS A 492 -10.59 -14.12 -5.82
CA CYS A 492 -10.86 -13.51 -4.51
C CYS A 492 -11.91 -14.30 -3.70
N HIS A 493 -12.97 -14.77 -4.36
CA HIS A 493 -14.12 -15.39 -3.71
C HIS A 493 -14.09 -16.93 -3.71
N ARG A 494 -13.01 -17.52 -4.23
CA ARG A 494 -12.76 -18.96 -4.40
C ARG A 494 -13.74 -19.64 -5.37
N PRO A 495 -13.35 -20.71 -6.07
CA PRO A 495 -14.28 -21.44 -6.95
C PRO A 495 -15.59 -21.89 -6.27
N ASP A 496 -15.55 -22.12 -4.95
CA ASP A 496 -16.70 -22.57 -4.16
C ASP A 496 -17.54 -21.45 -3.54
N LEU A 497 -17.31 -20.18 -3.92
CA LEU A 497 -18.00 -18.97 -3.44
C LEU A 497 -17.72 -18.61 -1.97
N ARG A 498 -16.83 -19.33 -1.26
CA ARG A 498 -16.68 -19.13 0.18
C ARG A 498 -15.85 -17.90 0.57
N GLY A 499 -14.96 -17.43 -0.31
CA GLY A 499 -13.93 -16.45 0.05
C GLY A 499 -13.09 -16.91 1.25
N ASP A 500 -12.39 -15.98 1.89
CA ASP A 500 -11.69 -16.24 3.16
C ASP A 500 -12.53 -15.81 4.39
N GLY A 501 -13.70 -15.19 4.17
CA GLY A 501 -14.61 -14.64 5.18
C GLY A 501 -14.19 -13.28 5.74
N ALA A 502 -12.89 -13.06 5.91
CA ALA A 502 -12.32 -11.88 6.55
C ALA A 502 -12.00 -10.76 5.54
N SER A 503 -11.10 -10.96 4.60
CA SER A 503 -10.72 -9.95 3.61
C SER A 503 -11.51 -10.06 2.31
N PHE A 504 -12.03 -11.24 2.02
CA PHE A 504 -12.88 -11.58 0.88
C PHE A 504 -14.15 -12.28 1.38
N PRO A 505 -15.31 -11.59 1.33
CA PRO A 505 -16.53 -12.14 1.91
C PRO A 505 -17.02 -13.37 1.15
N SER A 506 -17.69 -14.27 1.88
CA SER A 506 -18.45 -15.35 1.27
C SER A 506 -19.57 -14.79 0.40
N LEU A 507 -19.73 -15.38 -0.78
CA LEU A 507 -20.87 -15.18 -1.69
C LEU A 507 -21.89 -16.32 -1.57
N VAL A 508 -21.63 -17.33 -0.74
CA VAL A 508 -22.62 -18.37 -0.42
C VAL A 508 -23.86 -17.69 0.16
N ASN A 509 -25.02 -18.06 -0.38
CA ASN A 509 -26.34 -17.53 -0.02
C ASN A 509 -26.39 -15.99 0.00
N ILE A 510 -25.64 -15.32 -0.89
CA ILE A 510 -25.58 -13.85 -0.91
C ILE A 510 -26.96 -13.20 -1.09
N ALA A 511 -27.89 -13.88 -1.76
CA ALA A 511 -29.27 -13.43 -1.96
C ALA A 511 -30.07 -13.27 -0.64
N GLU A 512 -29.65 -13.93 0.45
CA GLU A 512 -30.25 -13.74 1.78
C GLU A 512 -29.78 -12.44 2.45
N ARG A 513 -28.66 -11.86 2.00
CA ARG A 513 -28.01 -10.69 2.61
C ARG A 513 -28.10 -9.43 1.76
N LEU A 514 -28.09 -9.56 0.44
CA LEU A 514 -28.07 -8.45 -0.51
C LEU A 514 -29.05 -8.68 -1.65
N THR A 515 -29.74 -7.62 -2.06
CA THR A 515 -30.62 -7.68 -3.22
C THR A 515 -29.81 -7.72 -4.52
N PRO A 516 -30.34 -8.31 -5.61
CA PRO A 516 -29.67 -8.31 -6.92
C PRO A 516 -29.24 -6.92 -7.39
N ALA A 517 -30.04 -5.88 -7.12
CA ALA A 517 -29.70 -4.51 -7.46
C ALA A 517 -28.46 -3.99 -6.71
N VAL A 518 -28.33 -4.31 -5.42
CA VAL A 518 -27.15 -3.96 -4.63
C VAL A 518 -25.92 -4.74 -5.11
N ILE A 519 -26.07 -6.04 -5.40
CA ILE A 519 -24.99 -6.87 -5.95
C ILE A 519 -24.49 -6.30 -7.28
N LYS A 520 -25.41 -5.98 -8.20
CA LYS A 520 -25.10 -5.35 -9.49
C LYS A 520 -24.36 -4.01 -9.31
N GLY A 521 -24.78 -3.20 -8.34
CA GLY A 521 -24.10 -1.96 -7.97
C GLY A 521 -22.67 -2.19 -7.49
N LEU A 522 -22.45 -3.18 -6.63
CA LEU A 522 -21.13 -3.56 -6.13
C LEU A 522 -20.21 -4.07 -7.25
N ILE A 523 -20.70 -4.94 -8.14
CA ILE A 523 -19.93 -5.44 -9.30
C ILE A 523 -19.51 -4.27 -10.20
N ARG A 524 -20.42 -3.33 -10.46
CA ARG A 524 -20.15 -2.17 -11.33
C ARG A 524 -19.25 -1.10 -10.73
N GLN A 525 -19.18 -0.98 -9.41
CA GLN A 525 -18.44 0.12 -8.77
C GLN A 525 -17.15 -0.34 -8.12
N GLY A 526 -17.05 -1.64 -7.81
CA GLY A 526 -16.06 -2.14 -6.87
C GLY A 526 -16.31 -1.62 -5.46
N ARG A 527 -15.53 -2.11 -4.50
CA ARG A 527 -15.53 -1.63 -3.12
C ARG A 527 -14.27 -2.08 -2.38
N ASN A 528 -13.62 -1.18 -1.66
CA ASN A 528 -12.40 -1.47 -0.90
C ASN A 528 -11.32 -2.09 -1.80
N ARG A 529 -11.10 -3.41 -1.68
CA ARG A 529 -10.13 -4.14 -2.49
C ARG A 529 -10.73 -4.75 -3.76
N MET A 530 -12.06 -4.85 -3.86
CA MET A 530 -12.74 -5.40 -5.02
C MET A 530 -12.69 -4.38 -6.17
N PRO A 531 -12.15 -4.74 -7.34
CA PRO A 531 -12.12 -3.85 -8.49
C PRO A 531 -13.53 -3.61 -9.05
N SER A 532 -13.63 -2.59 -9.89
CA SER A 532 -14.84 -2.31 -10.67
C SER A 532 -14.88 -3.17 -11.92
N PHE A 533 -16.05 -3.73 -12.24
CA PHE A 533 -16.32 -4.44 -13.48
C PHE A 533 -17.38 -3.71 -14.33
N ALA A 534 -17.39 -2.37 -14.29
CA ALA A 534 -18.30 -1.53 -15.09
C ALA A 534 -18.15 -1.74 -16.60
N SER A 535 -16.99 -2.23 -17.06
CA SER A 535 -16.70 -2.52 -18.46
C SER A 535 -17.44 -3.75 -18.99
N LEU A 536 -17.92 -4.65 -18.12
CA LEU A 536 -18.65 -5.84 -18.56
C LEU A 536 -20.00 -5.44 -19.19
N PRO A 537 -20.38 -6.04 -20.34
CA PRO A 537 -21.69 -5.86 -20.92
C PRO A 537 -22.81 -6.10 -19.91
N PRO A 538 -23.92 -5.34 -19.95
CA PRO A 538 -25.01 -5.51 -19.00
C PRO A 538 -25.52 -6.95 -18.87
N GLY A 539 -25.58 -7.70 -19.98
CA GLY A 539 -26.00 -9.11 -19.97
C GLY A 539 -25.03 -10.05 -19.25
N GLU A 540 -23.73 -9.78 -19.31
CA GLU A 540 -22.71 -10.55 -18.57
C GLU A 540 -22.82 -10.30 -17.06
N ILE A 541 -23.09 -9.04 -16.67
CA ILE A 541 -23.34 -8.71 -15.26
C ILE A 541 -24.60 -9.42 -14.75
N GLU A 542 -25.67 -9.48 -15.55
CA GLU A 542 -26.87 -10.24 -15.15
C GLU A 542 -26.59 -11.75 -15.02
N ALA A 543 -25.82 -12.33 -15.94
CA ALA A 543 -25.42 -13.73 -15.85
C ALA A 543 -24.58 -14.03 -14.60
N LEU A 544 -23.65 -13.12 -14.24
CA LEU A 544 -22.88 -13.19 -13.00
C LEU A 544 -23.77 -13.11 -11.77
N VAL A 545 -24.68 -12.13 -11.71
CA VAL A 545 -25.62 -11.96 -10.59
C VAL A 545 -26.47 -13.23 -10.44
N ALA A 546 -27.05 -13.73 -11.53
CA ALA A 546 -27.85 -14.95 -11.52
C ALA A 546 -27.07 -16.16 -10.99
N TYR A 547 -25.82 -16.35 -11.43
CA TYR A 547 -24.98 -17.45 -10.98
C TYR A 547 -24.69 -17.39 -9.46
N ILE A 548 -24.34 -16.20 -8.94
CA ILE A 548 -23.99 -16.07 -7.51
C ILE A 548 -25.21 -16.03 -6.59
N THR A 549 -26.39 -15.61 -7.07
CA THR A 549 -27.63 -15.60 -6.27
C THR A 549 -28.41 -16.90 -6.32
N HIS A 550 -28.32 -17.65 -7.43
CA HIS A 550 -29.09 -18.86 -7.66
C HIS A 550 -28.15 -20.00 -8.03
N LYS A 551 -27.62 -20.68 -7.01
CA LYS A 551 -26.89 -21.94 -7.21
C LYS A 551 -27.88 -23.08 -7.52
N GLN A 552 -28.67 -22.95 -8.59
CA GLN A 552 -29.38 -24.02 -9.32
C GLN A 552 -30.23 -23.45 -10.48
N ASP A 553 -29.84 -23.81 -11.70
CA ASP A 553 -30.58 -23.96 -12.96
C ASP A 553 -31.74 -23.01 -13.32
N LYS A 554 -31.57 -22.24 -14.42
CA LYS A 554 -32.24 -22.53 -15.71
C LYS A 554 -31.85 -21.59 -16.85
N GLU A 555 -31.67 -22.24 -18.00
CA GLU A 555 -31.47 -21.78 -19.37
C GLU A 555 -30.15 -21.10 -19.76
N PRO A 556 -29.54 -21.51 -20.89
CA PRO A 556 -28.42 -20.79 -21.46
C PRO A 556 -28.92 -19.41 -21.86
N ALA A 557 -28.39 -18.36 -21.22
CA ALA A 557 -28.37 -17.07 -21.89
C ALA A 557 -27.71 -17.32 -23.26
N SER A 558 -28.43 -17.02 -24.33
CA SER A 558 -27.89 -17.06 -25.69
C SER A 558 -26.59 -16.27 -25.69
N ASP A 559 -25.51 -16.95 -26.04
CA ASP A 559 -24.17 -16.37 -26.09
C ASP A 559 -24.16 -15.18 -27.06
N PRO A 560 -23.93 -13.93 -26.62
CA PRO A 560 -23.71 -12.82 -27.55
C PRO A 560 -22.35 -12.93 -28.27
N HIS A 561 -21.59 -13.99 -28.02
CA HIS A 561 -20.25 -14.21 -28.53
C HIS A 561 -20.11 -15.59 -29.22
N ASP A 562 -20.93 -15.84 -30.24
CA ASP A 562 -20.36 -16.35 -31.49
C ASP A 562 -19.45 -15.25 -32.07
N ARG A 563 -18.26 -15.08 -31.49
CA ARG A 563 -17.24 -14.20 -32.06
C ARG A 563 -16.72 -14.87 -33.33
N ALA A 564 -16.79 -14.14 -34.45
CA ALA A 564 -16.23 -14.59 -35.70
C ALA A 564 -14.75 -14.98 -35.53
N PRO A 565 -14.29 -16.08 -36.16
CA PRO A 565 -12.88 -16.45 -36.13
C PRO A 565 -12.05 -15.33 -36.78
N GLY A 566 -11.30 -14.58 -35.97
CA GLY A 566 -10.50 -13.43 -36.43
C GLY A 566 -10.50 -12.22 -35.48
N ASP A 567 -11.38 -12.17 -34.48
CA ASP A 567 -11.30 -11.17 -33.41
C ASP A 567 -10.20 -11.62 -32.42
N SER A 568 -9.09 -10.87 -32.33
CA SER A 568 -8.02 -11.21 -31.38
C SER A 568 -8.61 -11.20 -29.97
N GLY A 569 -8.78 -12.37 -29.35
CA GLY A 569 -9.38 -12.54 -28.02
C GLY A 569 -8.75 -11.64 -26.96
N SER A 570 -9.49 -11.36 -25.89
CA SER A 570 -8.99 -10.56 -24.76
C SER A 570 -7.72 -11.20 -24.22
N ILE A 571 -6.80 -10.40 -23.65
CA ILE A 571 -5.62 -10.94 -22.97
C ILE A 571 -6.00 -11.93 -21.85
N LEU A 572 -7.20 -11.78 -21.26
CA LEU A 572 -7.75 -12.74 -20.30
C LEU A 572 -8.02 -14.12 -20.89
N ASP A 573 -8.33 -14.22 -22.19
CA ASP A 573 -8.55 -15.49 -22.88
C ASP A 573 -7.24 -16.27 -23.07
N GLN A 574 -6.09 -15.61 -22.88
CA GLN A 574 -4.75 -16.20 -22.98
C GLN A 574 -4.22 -16.70 -21.63
N VAL A 575 -4.96 -16.51 -20.53
CA VAL A 575 -4.60 -16.96 -19.19
C VAL A 575 -5.28 -18.31 -18.92
N PRO A 576 -4.56 -19.44 -18.89
CA PRO A 576 -5.17 -20.76 -18.77
C PRO A 576 -5.34 -21.24 -17.32
N TYR A 577 -4.75 -20.53 -16.36
CA TYR A 577 -4.75 -20.92 -14.95
C TYR A 577 -5.30 -19.82 -14.06
N MET A 578 -5.89 -20.24 -12.94
CA MET A 578 -6.32 -19.37 -11.86
C MET A 578 -5.86 -19.92 -10.52
N MET A 579 -5.64 -19.05 -9.53
CA MET A 579 -5.41 -19.50 -8.17
C MET A 579 -6.71 -20.02 -7.53
N THR A 580 -6.56 -20.95 -6.59
CA THR A 580 -7.65 -21.48 -5.75
C THR A 580 -8.05 -20.53 -4.61
N GLY A 581 -7.42 -19.35 -4.55
CA GLY A 581 -7.74 -18.25 -3.64
C GLY A 581 -6.63 -17.96 -2.64
N TYR A 582 -6.85 -16.90 -1.87
CA TYR A 582 -5.99 -16.46 -0.79
C TYR A 582 -6.20 -17.36 0.44
N ASN A 583 -5.38 -18.41 0.55
CA ASN A 583 -5.54 -19.49 1.51
C ASN A 583 -4.52 -19.36 2.64
N GLN A 584 -4.91 -18.73 3.76
CA GLN A 584 -4.08 -18.65 4.96
C GLN A 584 -3.94 -20.03 5.64
N PHE A 585 -2.75 -20.32 6.15
CA PHE A 585 -2.47 -21.52 6.95
C PHE A 585 -2.94 -21.29 8.39
N LEU A 586 -4.23 -21.56 8.64
CA LEU A 586 -4.88 -21.35 9.93
C LEU A 586 -5.36 -22.66 10.57
N ASP A 587 -5.35 -22.69 11.89
CA ASP A 587 -6.01 -23.73 12.69
C ASP A 587 -7.54 -23.54 12.70
N LYS A 588 -8.26 -24.49 13.31
CA LYS A 588 -9.74 -24.46 13.39
C LYS A 588 -10.31 -23.24 14.13
N ASN A 589 -9.51 -22.58 14.97
CA ASN A 589 -9.91 -21.39 15.72
C ASN A 589 -9.53 -20.09 14.97
N GLY A 590 -8.90 -20.20 13.81
CA GLY A 590 -8.45 -19.08 12.99
C GLY A 590 -7.09 -18.51 13.40
N TYR A 591 -6.30 -19.22 14.22
CA TYR A 591 -4.94 -18.81 14.56
C TYR A 591 -3.94 -19.25 13.49
N PRO A 592 -2.89 -18.48 13.21
CA PRO A 592 -1.85 -18.90 12.27
C PRO A 592 -1.20 -20.22 12.73
N GLY A 593 -1.08 -21.16 11.79
CA GLY A 593 -0.67 -22.55 12.06
C GLY A 593 0.83 -22.75 12.31
N ILE A 594 1.56 -21.67 12.60
CA ILE A 594 2.99 -21.72 12.93
C ILE A 594 3.25 -21.12 14.31
N ARG A 595 4.39 -21.45 14.92
CA ARG A 595 4.77 -20.91 16.22
C ARG A 595 4.83 -19.36 16.17
N PRO A 596 4.24 -18.67 17.16
CA PRO A 596 4.36 -17.21 17.29
C PRO A 596 5.82 -16.80 17.57
N PRO A 597 6.19 -15.53 17.33
CA PRO A 597 5.29 -14.40 17.08
C PRO A 597 4.75 -14.34 15.64
N TRP A 598 3.51 -13.87 15.47
CA TRP A 598 2.85 -13.67 14.17
C TRP A 598 2.86 -12.22 13.69
N GLY A 599 3.03 -11.29 14.64
CA GLY A 599 3.15 -9.86 14.38
C GLY A 599 4.28 -9.31 15.22
N THR A 600 5.25 -8.62 14.61
CA THR A 600 6.44 -8.13 15.31
C THR A 600 6.77 -6.69 14.97
N LEU A 601 7.43 -5.99 15.88
CA LEU A 601 8.14 -4.74 15.62
C LEU A 601 9.64 -5.03 15.67
N ASN A 602 10.36 -4.57 14.66
CA ASN A 602 11.77 -4.87 14.46
C ASN A 602 12.56 -3.57 14.39
N ALA A 603 13.68 -3.49 15.11
CA ALA A 603 14.65 -2.43 14.96
C ALA A 603 15.89 -2.94 14.21
N VAL A 604 16.29 -2.24 13.16
CA VAL A 604 17.42 -2.59 12.31
C VAL A 604 18.35 -1.39 12.19
N ASN A 605 19.61 -1.54 12.58
CA ASN A 605 20.62 -0.51 12.39
C ASN A 605 21.07 -0.52 10.92
N LEU A 606 20.74 0.52 10.16
CA LEU A 606 21.01 0.58 8.73
C LEU A 606 22.49 0.77 8.38
N SER A 607 23.28 1.30 9.32
CA SER A 607 24.73 1.46 9.17
C SER A 607 25.50 0.14 9.25
N THR A 608 25.02 -0.81 10.04
CA THR A 608 25.63 -2.14 10.22
C THR A 608 24.87 -3.24 9.48
N GLY A 609 23.63 -2.96 9.09
CA GLY A 609 22.68 -3.93 8.57
C GLY A 609 22.14 -4.91 9.62
N LYS A 610 22.47 -4.76 10.91
CA LYS A 610 22.11 -5.74 11.95
C LYS A 610 20.78 -5.43 12.63
N ARG A 611 20.00 -6.48 12.89
CA ARG A 611 18.79 -6.37 13.71
C ARG A 611 19.18 -6.21 15.17
N LEU A 612 18.68 -5.16 15.80
CA LEU A 612 18.96 -4.80 17.20
C LEU A 612 18.04 -5.55 18.16
N TRP A 613 16.74 -5.57 17.84
CA TRP A 613 15.73 -6.26 18.63
C TRP A 613 14.48 -6.54 17.79
N THR A 614 13.69 -7.51 18.26
CA THR A 614 12.38 -7.89 17.74
C THR A 614 11.45 -8.13 18.92
N VAL A 615 10.24 -7.55 18.90
CA VAL A 615 9.22 -7.74 19.95
C VAL A 615 7.86 -7.99 19.33
N PRO A 616 6.97 -8.80 19.96
CA PRO A 616 5.64 -9.03 19.42
C PRO A 616 4.77 -7.76 19.52
N VAL A 617 3.93 -7.54 18.51
CA VAL A 617 2.92 -6.47 18.49
C VAL A 617 1.55 -7.06 18.22
N GLY A 618 0.64 -6.84 19.17
CA GLY A 618 -0.67 -7.46 19.18
C GLY A 618 -0.75 -8.66 20.13
N GLU A 619 -1.93 -8.92 20.66
CA GLU A 619 -2.21 -10.12 21.43
C GLU A 619 -3.58 -10.72 21.10
N TYR A 620 -3.73 -12.02 21.37
CA TYR A 620 -5.03 -12.68 21.50
C TYR A 620 -5.30 -12.88 22.99
N PRO A 621 -6.12 -12.01 23.64
CA PRO A 621 -6.28 -12.03 25.10
C PRO A 621 -6.72 -13.40 25.64
N GLU A 622 -7.49 -14.16 24.87
CA GLU A 622 -7.90 -15.51 25.21
C GLU A 622 -6.77 -16.53 25.22
N LEU A 623 -5.71 -16.35 24.42
CA LEU A 623 -4.50 -17.18 24.46
C LEU A 623 -3.63 -16.80 25.66
N THR A 624 -3.46 -15.49 25.90
CA THR A 624 -2.71 -14.99 27.07
C THR A 624 -3.34 -15.46 28.38
N ARG A 625 -4.67 -15.46 28.50
CA ARG A 625 -5.39 -16.01 29.67
C ARG A 625 -5.17 -17.52 29.88
N LYS A 626 -4.79 -18.26 28.83
CA LYS A 626 -4.43 -19.69 28.92
C LYS A 626 -2.94 -19.92 29.21
N GLY A 627 -2.17 -18.86 29.48
CA GLY A 627 -0.74 -18.95 29.77
C GLY A 627 0.16 -18.97 28.54
N ILE A 628 -0.38 -18.77 27.33
CA ILE A 628 0.43 -18.61 26.12
C ILE A 628 1.01 -17.18 26.12
N PRO A 629 2.32 -16.98 25.92
CA PRO A 629 2.90 -15.64 25.84
C PRO A 629 2.28 -14.78 24.73
N VAL A 630 2.46 -13.46 24.81
CA VAL A 630 2.02 -12.52 23.77
C VAL A 630 2.52 -12.98 22.40
N THR A 631 1.57 -13.29 21.52
CA THR A 631 1.84 -13.94 20.24
C THR A 631 2.10 -12.97 19.10
N GLY A 632 1.84 -11.68 19.27
CA GLY A 632 1.65 -10.81 18.11
C GLY A 632 0.35 -11.12 17.37
N THR A 633 -0.06 -10.23 16.48
CA THR A 633 -1.16 -10.45 15.53
C THR A 633 -0.78 -9.95 14.16
N GLU A 634 -1.43 -10.47 13.12
CA GLU A 634 -1.49 -9.80 11.81
C GLU A 634 -1.82 -8.30 11.98
N GLY A 635 -1.20 -7.44 11.16
CA GLY A 635 -1.40 -6.01 11.20
C GLY A 635 -0.89 -5.31 9.94
N TYR A 636 -1.15 -4.01 9.83
CA TYR A 636 -0.80 -3.25 8.61
C TYR A 636 -0.33 -1.81 8.82
N GLY A 637 -0.67 -1.18 9.95
CA GLY A 637 -0.23 0.18 10.27
C GLY A 637 1.28 0.26 10.48
N GLY A 638 1.86 1.44 10.24
CA GLY A 638 3.29 1.68 10.44
C GLY A 638 3.61 2.30 11.81
N PRO A 639 4.88 2.27 12.23
CA PRO A 639 5.33 2.97 13.40
C PRO A 639 5.60 4.46 13.13
N VAL A 640 5.72 5.23 14.22
CA VAL A 640 6.34 6.57 14.26
C VAL A 640 7.44 6.55 15.32
N VAL A 641 8.60 7.14 15.03
CA VAL A 641 9.70 7.27 16.01
C VAL A 641 9.90 8.72 16.41
N THR A 642 10.17 8.98 17.69
CA THR A 642 10.40 10.32 18.22
C THR A 642 11.80 10.49 18.82
N LYS A 643 12.28 11.73 18.86
CA LYS A 643 13.53 12.10 19.54
C LYS A 643 13.49 11.77 21.03
N GLY A 644 12.32 11.84 21.66
CA GLY A 644 12.06 11.44 23.05
C GLY A 644 12.34 9.96 23.38
N GLY A 645 12.76 9.16 22.41
CA GLY A 645 13.20 7.79 22.64
C GLY A 645 12.11 6.74 22.47
N LEU A 646 11.00 7.09 21.81
CA LEU A 646 9.81 6.25 21.71
C LEU A 646 9.51 5.84 20.27
N VAL A 647 8.95 4.64 20.12
CA VAL A 647 8.32 4.16 18.89
C VAL A 647 6.83 3.92 19.18
N PHE A 648 5.95 4.68 18.53
CA PHE A 648 4.50 4.55 18.64
C PHE A 648 3.95 3.69 17.50
N ILE A 649 3.04 2.76 17.80
CA ILE A 649 2.39 1.91 16.79
C ILE A 649 1.02 1.40 17.26
N ALA A 650 0.05 1.32 16.35
CA ALA A 650 -1.31 0.82 16.62
C ALA A 650 -1.74 -0.40 15.76
N ALA A 651 -0.87 -0.84 14.85
CA ALA A 651 -1.11 -1.71 13.71
C ALA A 651 -1.91 -3.01 13.93
N SER A 652 -2.04 -3.47 15.17
CA SER A 652 -2.55 -4.79 15.55
C SER A 652 -4.07 -4.88 15.67
N ARG A 653 -4.58 -6.11 15.59
CA ARG A 653 -6.03 -6.44 15.65
C ARG A 653 -6.70 -6.12 16.97
N ASP A 654 -5.93 -6.09 18.04
CA ASP A 654 -6.41 -5.99 19.42
C ASP A 654 -6.86 -4.59 19.86
N LYS A 655 -6.89 -3.63 18.93
CA LYS A 655 -7.42 -2.27 19.13
C LYS A 655 -6.62 -1.53 20.21
N LYS A 656 -5.29 -1.55 20.10
CA LYS A 656 -4.41 -0.82 21.01
C LYS A 656 -3.41 0.04 20.26
N ILE A 657 -3.12 1.22 20.80
CA ILE A 657 -1.91 1.97 20.48
C ILE A 657 -0.88 1.72 21.58
N ARG A 658 0.40 1.62 21.20
CA ARG A 658 1.51 1.31 22.11
C ARG A 658 2.65 2.27 21.92
N ALA A 659 3.46 2.45 22.96
CA ALA A 659 4.75 3.10 22.90
C ALA A 659 5.84 2.14 23.40
N PHE A 660 6.89 1.99 22.62
CA PHE A 660 8.05 1.17 22.93
C PHE A 660 9.28 2.05 23.12
N ASP A 661 10.16 1.69 24.04
CA ASP A 661 11.51 2.24 24.12
C ASP A 661 12.27 1.91 22.83
N LYS A 662 12.76 2.92 22.11
CA LYS A 662 13.37 2.72 20.79
C LYS A 662 14.69 1.93 20.84
N ARG A 663 15.38 1.90 21.99
CA ARG A 663 16.67 1.24 22.15
C ARG A 663 16.54 -0.24 22.47
N SER A 664 15.56 -0.59 23.30
CA SER A 664 15.40 -1.93 23.87
C SER A 664 14.18 -2.70 23.34
N GLY A 665 13.21 -2.02 22.72
CA GLY A 665 11.93 -2.62 22.33
C GLY A 665 10.99 -2.88 23.52
N LYS A 666 11.33 -2.42 24.74
CA LYS A 666 10.46 -2.58 25.91
C LYS A 666 9.19 -1.74 25.73
N GLN A 667 8.01 -2.36 25.86
CA GLN A 667 6.75 -1.61 25.90
C GLN A 667 6.70 -0.76 27.19
N LEU A 668 6.51 0.55 27.04
CA LEU A 668 6.44 1.50 28.16
C LEU A 668 5.02 1.98 28.44
N TRP A 669 4.17 1.98 27.42
CA TRP A 669 2.80 2.48 27.52
C TRP A 669 1.89 1.81 26.48
N GLN A 670 0.60 1.73 26.79
CA GLN A 670 -0.44 1.36 25.85
C GLN A 670 -1.77 2.01 26.22
N ALA A 671 -2.66 2.17 25.24
CA ALA A 671 -4.05 2.55 25.47
C ALA A 671 -4.99 1.77 24.54
N ASP A 672 -6.23 1.57 25.00
CA ASP A 672 -7.30 0.99 24.20
C ASP A 672 -7.81 1.99 23.16
N LEU A 673 -8.15 1.46 21.99
CA LEU A 673 -8.75 2.18 20.88
C LEU A 673 -10.18 1.69 20.64
N PRO A 674 -11.07 2.53 20.09
CA PRO A 674 -12.44 2.12 19.77
C PRO A 674 -12.50 1.04 18.69
N ALA A 675 -11.54 1.02 17.77
CA ALA A 675 -11.37 0.01 16.72
C ALA A 675 -9.88 -0.17 16.39
N ALA A 676 -9.54 -1.17 15.58
CA ALA A 676 -8.15 -1.44 15.22
C ALA A 676 -7.57 -0.27 14.39
N GLY A 677 -6.35 0.16 14.75
CA GLY A 677 -5.63 1.27 14.13
C GLY A 677 -4.72 0.79 13.00
N PHE A 678 -5.29 0.43 11.84
CA PHE A 678 -4.51 0.00 10.66
C PHE A 678 -3.86 1.15 9.88
N ALA A 679 -3.90 2.37 10.42
CA ALA A 679 -3.18 3.53 9.93
C ALA A 679 -1.84 3.71 10.68
N THR A 680 -1.00 4.59 10.18
CA THR A 680 0.21 5.05 10.88
C THR A 680 -0.15 6.25 11.76
N PRO A 681 0.25 6.29 13.05
CA PRO A 681 0.03 7.47 13.90
C PRO A 681 0.68 8.73 13.30
N ALA A 682 0.23 9.90 13.74
CA ALA A 682 0.91 11.18 13.49
C ALA A 682 1.25 11.85 14.82
N THR A 683 2.34 12.61 14.86
CA THR A 683 2.74 13.39 16.03
C THR A 683 2.97 14.84 15.63
N TYR A 684 2.48 15.78 16.44
CA TYR A 684 2.52 17.20 16.12
C TYR A 684 2.50 18.05 17.39
N MET A 685 2.80 19.34 17.25
CA MET A 685 2.83 20.31 18.34
C MET A 685 1.84 21.44 18.06
N VAL A 686 0.94 21.73 19.02
CA VAL A 686 0.04 22.91 18.95
C VAL A 686 0.08 23.62 20.29
N GLN A 687 0.35 24.94 20.25
CA GLN A 687 0.38 25.79 21.45
C GLN A 687 1.27 25.22 22.58
N GLY A 688 2.42 24.65 22.20
CA GLY A 688 3.39 24.08 23.13
C GLY A 688 3.00 22.72 23.74
N VAL A 689 1.96 22.06 23.24
CA VAL A 689 1.59 20.69 23.62
C VAL A 689 1.82 19.72 22.47
N GLN A 690 2.54 18.63 22.74
CA GLN A 690 2.75 17.53 21.80
C GLN A 690 1.56 16.57 21.85
N TYR A 691 1.04 16.22 20.68
CA TYR A 691 -0.06 15.28 20.49
C TYR A 691 0.38 14.10 19.65
N ILE A 692 -0.16 12.92 19.94
CA ILE A 692 -0.10 11.72 19.11
C ILE A 692 -1.52 11.37 18.70
N VAL A 693 -1.81 11.31 17.40
CA VAL A 693 -3.15 11.01 16.86
C VAL A 693 -3.13 9.75 16.00
N ILE A 694 -4.20 8.97 16.07
CA ILE A 694 -4.39 7.76 15.26
C ILE A 694 -5.83 7.65 14.74
N ALA A 695 -5.95 7.24 13.47
CA ALA A 695 -7.23 6.88 12.87
C ALA A 695 -7.59 5.42 13.19
N CYS A 696 -8.82 5.21 13.66
CA CYS A 696 -9.33 3.93 14.15
C CYS A 696 -10.46 3.43 13.24
N GLY A 697 -10.08 2.89 12.07
CA GLY A 697 -11.05 2.41 11.08
C GLY A 697 -11.54 0.98 11.28
N GLY A 698 -10.71 0.08 11.84
CA GLY A 698 -11.06 -1.33 11.99
C GLY A 698 -11.46 -2.02 10.68
N GLY A 699 -12.45 -2.91 10.75
CA GLY A 699 -13.16 -3.58 9.63
C GLY A 699 -12.35 -4.52 8.73
N LYS A 700 -11.04 -4.33 8.63
CA LYS A 700 -10.12 -5.24 7.94
C LYS A 700 -9.85 -6.47 8.82
N ILE A 701 -9.55 -7.60 8.17
CA ILE A 701 -9.20 -8.90 8.78
C ILE A 701 -10.21 -9.37 9.85
N GLY A 702 -11.48 -8.98 9.72
CA GLY A 702 -12.56 -9.38 10.64
C GLY A 702 -12.61 -8.59 11.96
N THR A 703 -11.89 -7.48 12.08
CA THR A 703 -12.00 -6.58 13.24
C THR A 703 -13.28 -5.75 13.21
N VAL A 704 -13.73 -5.29 14.37
CA VAL A 704 -14.91 -4.41 14.47
C VAL A 704 -14.64 -3.11 13.70
N SER A 705 -15.64 -2.62 12.96
CA SER A 705 -15.56 -1.34 12.26
C SER A 705 -15.56 -0.15 13.22
N GLY A 706 -14.76 0.85 12.88
CA GLY A 706 -14.73 2.16 13.52
C GLY A 706 -14.76 3.29 12.50
N ASP A 707 -14.86 4.51 13.00
CA ASP A 707 -14.91 5.75 12.23
C ASP A 707 -14.34 6.92 13.04
N GLU A 708 -13.44 6.63 13.97
CA GLU A 708 -12.98 7.61 14.95
C GLU A 708 -11.49 7.95 14.79
N TYR A 709 -11.14 9.18 15.13
CA TYR A 709 -9.77 9.65 15.34
C TYR A 709 -9.58 9.92 16.83
N VAL A 710 -8.49 9.42 17.40
CA VAL A 710 -8.18 9.53 18.83
C VAL A 710 -6.83 10.20 19.00
N ALA A 711 -6.73 11.21 19.87
CA ALA A 711 -5.48 11.87 20.19
C ALA A 711 -5.11 11.79 21.67
N PHE A 712 -3.80 11.68 21.91
CA PHE A 712 -3.17 11.56 23.20
C PHE A 712 -2.18 12.70 23.43
N ALA A 713 -2.12 13.21 24.66
CA ALA A 713 -1.11 14.17 25.09
C ALA A 713 -0.87 14.05 26.60
N LEU A 714 0.20 14.68 27.08
CA LEU A 714 0.42 14.86 28.52
C LEU A 714 -0.60 15.85 29.08
N LYS A 715 -1.08 15.61 30.30
CA LYS A 715 -1.93 16.56 31.01
C LYS A 715 -1.15 17.84 31.31
N LYS A 716 -1.75 19.00 31.06
CA LYS A 716 -1.21 20.30 31.49
C LYS A 716 -1.19 20.41 33.01
#